data_AF-A0A0D8BEE7-F1
#
_entry.id   AF-A0A0D8BEE7-F1
#
_cell.length_a   1.000
_cell.length_b   1.000
_cell.length_c   1.000
_cell.angle_alpha   90.00
_cell.angle_beta   90.00
_cell.angle_gamma   90.00
#
_symmetry.space_group_name_H-M   'P 1'
#
loop_
_entity.id
_entity.type
_entity.pdbx_description
1 polymer ?
#
loop_
_entity_poly.entity_id
_entity_poly.type
_entity_poly.pdbx_seq_one_letter_code
_entity_poly.pdbx_strand_id
1 'polypeptide(L)'
;MTVVPGASPFPGLRPFTEIDSARFFGRTAAAHALLAKWLENRLVVVYGPPGVGKSSLLRAGVLPHLSPEVAHVLPVGRITPLPGATGAGVPSLGRVANPFAETLLRTWSGPRGTSTLPPALRDRLGGDGPSLQGRRRPADPDRPILAAVDQFEDFFAPCTPYLDPLREQFITLLGEAVAALPNLRLLLVIRHNARSRLAPYETTLAGGEDAAGVRVGGLDRHSAIAACAEPMRRAGRPLPPEVVAACIDELLNSRVVDAAGTVSVLTADAVPPAYLQLVAASLWRDTADRGASLGPDLMESAARVDAVLGAHLTQVIVTEAGRHHLDAGDVRRWLIRTFVTERGRRATVDEGLVATAGMPNALLAALAERYVLASEWRSGSRRFELFDDRLIPPLQAAVPDWPAADAPAAEIGAIDYLQAALISLADGDLAAARVHADEVLRRDAEDPRIRAQAVMLRADLDEAQGRIEQAERGYREAAQLYESLPDAESSGRALAAAGRLLLRAGRLGSAVEDLQSASARLPAELDVQIDLARALWYSGQRWAAAAIFSTVLTIAPLTPAALAGRGQLRVELGDDAAALDDLDRAVRLGPGGPDTADTADLAGPAGAGDSAETRAARALALARLGRSATAATETSAVLDDAPDSGPVLWRAAGVLQTIGDDSRAADLLERALQARAPALLAHQREQVHRMLRRPGAMA
;
A
#
# COMPACT_ATOMS: atom_id res chain seq x y z
N MET A 1 -16.18 -15.28 29.00
CA MET A 1 -15.54 -16.35 28.21
C MET A 1 -14.51 -17.03 29.08
N THR A 2 -14.68 -18.34 29.28
CA THR A 2 -13.85 -19.22 30.10
C THR A 2 -12.46 -19.37 29.49
N VAL A 3 -11.44 -19.18 30.32
CA VAL A 3 -10.02 -19.41 30.00
C VAL A 3 -9.87 -20.85 29.52
N VAL A 4 -9.34 -21.07 28.31
CA VAL A 4 -8.92 -22.41 27.87
C VAL A 4 -7.84 -22.89 28.85
N PRO A 5 -8.06 -23.98 29.60
CA PRO A 5 -7.07 -24.48 30.55
C PRO A 5 -5.79 -24.88 29.80
N GLY A 6 -4.66 -24.25 30.13
CA GLY A 6 -3.34 -24.57 29.57
C GLY A 6 -2.71 -23.52 28.64
N ALA A 7 -3.47 -22.55 28.11
CA ALA A 7 -2.91 -21.48 27.28
C ALA A 7 -2.25 -20.38 28.14
N SER A 8 -1.00 -20.01 27.84
CA SER A 8 -0.28 -18.93 28.55
C SER A 8 -1.11 -17.64 28.61
N PRO A 9 -1.20 -16.99 29.80
CA PRO A 9 -1.88 -15.70 29.91
C PRO A 9 -1.08 -14.56 29.26
N PHE A 10 0.21 -14.79 28.96
CA PHE A 10 1.11 -13.84 28.34
C PHE A 10 1.24 -14.13 26.84
N PRO A 11 0.80 -13.21 25.96
CA PRO A 11 0.86 -13.38 24.51
C PRO A 11 2.26 -13.16 23.92
N GLY A 12 3.27 -12.83 24.74
CA GLY A 12 4.62 -12.52 24.27
C GLY A 12 4.70 -11.13 23.64
N LEU A 13 5.37 -11.02 22.49
CA LEU A 13 5.62 -9.74 21.83
C LEU A 13 4.45 -9.22 20.98
N ARG A 14 3.42 -10.05 20.71
CA ARG A 14 2.21 -9.56 20.03
C ARG A 14 1.44 -8.62 20.96
N PRO A 15 0.75 -7.60 20.41
CA PRO A 15 -0.15 -6.79 21.23
C PRO A 15 -1.30 -7.64 21.80
N PHE A 16 -1.76 -7.27 22.99
CA PHE A 16 -3.01 -7.79 23.53
C PHE A 16 -4.17 -7.28 22.67
N THR A 17 -5.15 -8.14 22.47
CA THR A 17 -6.36 -7.87 21.69
C THR A 17 -7.58 -7.85 22.61
N GLU A 18 -8.75 -7.55 22.06
CA GLU A 18 -10.03 -7.47 22.77
C GLU A 18 -10.34 -8.76 23.53
N ILE A 19 -10.00 -9.92 22.94
CA ILE A 19 -10.19 -11.25 23.56
C ILE A 19 -9.27 -11.47 24.77
N ASP A 20 -8.17 -10.73 24.87
CA ASP A 20 -7.19 -10.87 25.94
C ASP A 20 -7.49 -9.93 27.13
N SER A 21 -8.59 -9.16 27.09
CA SER A 21 -8.94 -8.14 28.11
C SER A 21 -8.93 -8.68 29.54
N ALA A 22 -9.44 -9.90 29.75
CA ALA A 22 -9.49 -10.53 31.08
C ALA A 22 -8.10 -10.83 31.68
N ARG A 23 -7.04 -10.75 30.87
CA ARG A 23 -5.64 -11.01 31.21
C ARG A 23 -4.78 -9.72 31.20
N PHE A 24 -5.37 -8.57 30.87
CA PHE A 24 -4.66 -7.30 30.72
C PHE A 24 -4.73 -6.47 32.01
N PHE A 25 -3.60 -6.36 32.73
CA PHE A 25 -3.50 -5.66 34.02
C PHE A 25 -2.41 -4.58 34.04
N GLY A 26 -2.36 -3.80 35.12
CA GLY A 26 -1.38 -2.72 35.30
C GLY A 26 -1.68 -1.44 34.52
N ARG A 27 -2.81 -1.37 33.80
CA ARG A 27 -3.17 -0.22 32.96
C ARG A 27 -4.61 0.27 33.13
N THR A 28 -5.33 -0.20 34.15
CA THR A 28 -6.75 0.14 34.35
C THR A 28 -6.99 1.65 34.45
N ALA A 29 -6.19 2.35 35.27
CA ALA A 29 -6.30 3.81 35.39
C ALA A 29 -6.01 4.53 34.07
N ALA A 30 -4.98 4.09 33.33
CA ALA A 30 -4.64 4.66 32.03
C ALA A 30 -5.73 4.40 30.98
N ALA A 31 -6.35 3.22 30.99
CA ALA A 31 -7.44 2.87 30.09
C ALA A 31 -8.69 3.71 30.35
N HIS A 32 -9.09 3.87 31.62
CA HIS A 32 -10.21 4.73 32.00
C HIS A 32 -9.94 6.20 31.66
N ALA A 33 -8.74 6.70 31.94
CA ALA A 33 -8.36 8.08 31.61
C ALA A 33 -8.36 8.33 30.09
N LEU A 34 -7.88 7.37 29.30
CA LEU A 34 -7.92 7.45 27.84
C LEU A 34 -9.36 7.39 27.32
N LEU A 35 -10.20 6.49 27.84
CA LEU A 35 -11.60 6.38 27.47
C LEU A 35 -12.36 7.67 27.79
N ALA A 36 -12.19 8.21 29.00
CA ALA A 36 -12.81 9.48 29.39
C ALA A 36 -12.41 10.60 28.43
N LYS A 37 -11.11 10.75 28.12
CA LYS A 37 -10.64 11.75 27.15
C LYS A 37 -11.18 11.52 25.74
N TRP A 38 -11.30 10.27 25.30
CA TRP A 38 -11.84 9.95 23.96
C TRP A 38 -13.34 10.24 23.88
N LEU A 39 -14.06 10.14 25.00
CA LEU A 39 -15.43 10.63 25.11
C LEU A 39 -15.49 12.16 25.35
N GLU A 40 -14.45 12.76 25.90
CA GLU A 40 -14.22 14.20 26.08
C GLU A 40 -14.18 14.97 24.76
N ASN A 41 -13.33 14.50 23.87
CA ASN A 41 -12.68 15.32 22.86
C ASN A 41 -12.93 14.77 21.45
N ARG A 42 -13.00 15.65 20.45
CA ARG A 42 -13.15 15.25 19.05
C ARG A 42 -11.91 14.57 18.49
N LEU A 43 -10.73 14.92 18.99
CA LEU A 43 -9.46 14.29 18.64
C LEU A 43 -8.65 13.98 19.89
N VAL A 44 -8.26 12.72 20.05
CA VAL A 44 -7.28 12.27 21.04
C VAL A 44 -6.06 11.68 20.34
N VAL A 45 -4.87 12.19 20.65
CA VAL A 45 -3.61 11.67 20.14
C VAL A 45 -2.89 10.89 21.24
N VAL A 46 -2.82 9.58 21.10
CA VAL A 46 -2.07 8.67 21.98
C VAL A 46 -0.66 8.52 21.44
N TYR A 47 0.35 8.89 22.22
CA TYR A 47 1.74 8.88 21.76
C TYR A 47 2.71 8.34 22.82
N GLY A 48 3.79 7.72 22.38
CA GLY A 48 4.79 7.13 23.27
C GLY A 48 5.86 6.30 22.54
N PRO A 49 6.93 5.89 23.25
CA PRO A 49 7.99 5.05 22.68
C PRO A 49 7.47 3.71 22.09
N PRO A 50 8.22 3.03 21.21
CA PRO A 50 7.87 1.68 20.77
C PRO A 50 7.85 0.70 21.96
N GLY A 51 7.05 -0.36 21.87
CA GLY A 51 7.02 -1.43 22.89
C GLY A 51 6.33 -1.08 24.23
N VAL A 52 5.88 0.16 24.45
CA VAL A 52 5.18 0.58 25.69
C VAL A 52 3.72 0.10 25.81
N GLY A 53 3.22 -0.64 24.80
CA GLY A 53 1.90 -1.25 24.83
C GLY A 53 0.74 -0.32 24.43
N LYS A 54 0.96 0.68 23.56
CA LYS A 54 -0.11 1.59 23.08
C LYS A 54 -1.27 0.84 22.42
N SER A 55 -0.96 -0.06 21.48
CA SER A 55 -1.96 -0.89 20.80
C SER A 55 -2.69 -1.84 21.77
N SER A 56 -1.97 -2.42 22.75
CA SER A 56 -2.56 -3.24 23.82
C SER A 56 -3.51 -2.43 24.72
N LEU A 57 -3.12 -1.19 25.07
CA LEU A 57 -3.94 -0.29 25.88
C LEU A 57 -5.27 0.02 25.16
N LEU A 58 -5.22 0.34 23.87
CA LEU A 58 -6.42 0.57 23.07
C LEU A 58 -7.27 -0.71 22.99
N ARG A 59 -6.71 -1.81 22.48
CA ARG A 59 -7.48 -3.02 22.11
C ARG A 59 -7.95 -3.85 23.29
N ALA A 60 -7.12 -4.05 24.30
CA ALA A 60 -7.45 -4.89 25.46
C ALA A 60 -7.91 -4.08 26.68
N GLY A 61 -7.45 -2.82 26.78
CA GLY A 61 -7.76 -1.93 27.89
C GLY A 61 -8.97 -1.03 27.66
N VAL A 62 -9.17 -0.47 26.46
CA VAL A 62 -10.22 0.53 26.22
C VAL A 62 -11.44 -0.09 25.55
N LEU A 63 -11.26 -0.72 24.38
CA LEU A 63 -12.37 -1.23 23.57
C LEU A 63 -13.30 -2.20 24.31
N PRO A 64 -12.83 -3.12 25.18
CA PRO A 64 -13.70 -4.06 25.88
C PRO A 64 -14.61 -3.42 26.95
N HIS A 65 -14.29 -2.19 27.37
CA HIS A 65 -15.11 -1.42 28.32
C HIS A 65 -16.15 -0.53 27.63
N LEU A 66 -16.17 -0.49 26.30
CA LEU A 66 -17.18 0.24 25.52
C LEU A 66 -18.42 -0.64 25.29
N SER A 67 -19.56 -0.18 25.80
CA SER A 67 -20.85 -0.83 25.51
C SER A 67 -21.41 -0.36 24.15
N PRO A 68 -21.99 -1.28 23.35
CA PRO A 68 -22.80 -0.95 22.17
C PRO A 68 -24.09 -0.18 22.48
N GLU A 69 -24.32 0.26 23.71
CA GLU A 69 -25.39 1.19 24.08
C GLU A 69 -24.86 2.63 24.22
N VAL A 70 -23.59 2.79 24.61
CA VAL A 70 -22.98 4.10 24.95
C VAL A 70 -22.40 4.79 23.73
N ALA A 71 -21.74 4.05 22.84
CA ALA A 71 -21.03 4.64 21.70
C ALA A 71 -20.99 3.68 20.50
N HIS A 72 -21.09 4.21 19.29
CA HIS A 72 -20.93 3.42 18.07
C HIS A 72 -19.44 3.30 17.77
N VAL A 73 -18.86 2.12 18.02
CA VAL A 73 -17.42 1.90 17.92
C VAL A 73 -17.08 1.27 16.57
N LEU A 74 -16.24 1.93 15.79
CA LEU A 74 -15.69 1.36 14.56
C LEU A 74 -14.54 0.39 14.87
N PRO A 75 -14.28 -0.60 14.01
CA PRO A 75 -13.05 -1.39 14.07
C PRO A 75 -11.81 -0.49 14.12
N VAL A 76 -10.71 -0.99 14.68
CA VAL A 76 -9.44 -0.22 14.70
C VAL A 76 -8.89 -0.10 13.29
N GLY A 77 -8.82 1.13 12.80
CA GLY A 77 -8.27 1.46 11.50
C GLY A 77 -6.75 1.30 11.46
N ARG A 78 -6.24 1.01 10.28
CA ARG A 78 -4.81 1.07 9.94
C ARG A 78 -4.65 1.91 8.68
N ILE A 79 -3.55 2.65 8.64
CA ILE A 79 -3.09 3.29 7.42
C ILE A 79 -1.81 2.56 7.06
N THR A 80 -1.81 1.86 5.93
CA THR A 80 -0.61 1.21 5.40
C THR A 80 -0.55 1.62 3.93
N PRO A 81 0.53 2.27 3.48
CA PRO A 81 0.74 2.41 2.03
C PRO A 81 0.86 1.00 1.47
N LEU A 82 -0.08 0.58 0.62
CA LEU A 82 -0.09 -0.77 0.04
C LEU A 82 1.24 -1.01 -0.71
N PRO A 83 2.08 -2.00 -0.32
CA PRO A 83 3.10 -2.54 -1.21
C PRO A 83 2.34 -3.41 -2.21
N GLY A 84 2.25 -2.97 -3.46
CA GLY A 84 1.49 -3.67 -4.51
C GLY A 84 0.34 -2.88 -5.15
N ALA A 85 0.09 -1.63 -4.73
CA ALA A 85 -0.72 -0.69 -5.52
C ALA A 85 0.08 -0.03 -6.66
N THR A 86 1.29 -0.54 -6.95
CA THR A 86 2.06 -0.24 -8.15
C THR A 86 1.89 -1.39 -9.15
N GLY A 87 0.66 -1.58 -9.62
CA GLY A 87 0.49 -1.78 -11.06
C GLY A 87 1.03 -0.52 -11.74
N ALA A 88 1.71 -0.68 -12.87
CA ALA A 88 2.39 0.38 -13.61
C ALA A 88 1.60 1.71 -13.63
N GLY A 89 2.21 2.83 -13.22
CA GLY A 89 1.60 4.15 -13.39
C GLY A 89 2.05 5.17 -12.33
N VAL A 90 2.68 6.26 -12.77
CA VAL A 90 2.76 7.49 -11.95
C VAL A 90 1.34 8.07 -11.88
N PRO A 91 0.73 8.30 -10.70
CA PRO A 91 -0.65 8.72 -10.63
C PRO A 91 -0.84 10.10 -11.25
N SER A 92 -1.63 10.17 -12.32
CA SER A 92 -2.04 11.42 -12.97
C SER A 92 -3.08 12.16 -12.10
N LEU A 93 -2.89 13.48 -11.96
CA LEU A 93 -3.70 14.39 -11.13
C LEU A 93 -5.14 14.60 -11.65
N GLY A 94 -5.98 13.57 -11.53
CA GLY A 94 -7.42 13.64 -11.77
C GLY A 94 -8.17 12.63 -10.89
N ARG A 95 -8.67 13.08 -9.73
CA ARG A 95 -9.49 12.34 -8.74
C ARG A 95 -9.17 10.83 -8.59
N VAL A 96 -7.93 10.56 -8.20
CA VAL A 96 -7.49 9.27 -7.67
C VAL A 96 -8.24 9.00 -6.35
N ALA A 97 -8.84 7.82 -6.21
CA ALA A 97 -9.33 7.34 -4.92
C ALA A 97 -8.14 7.34 -3.96
N ASN A 98 -8.23 8.11 -2.88
CA ASN A 98 -7.07 8.36 -2.06
C ASN A 98 -6.63 7.06 -1.36
N PRO A 99 -5.39 6.56 -1.56
CA PRO A 99 -4.98 5.23 -1.07
C PRO A 99 -4.99 5.13 0.47
N PHE A 100 -4.76 6.26 1.16
CA PHE A 100 -4.88 6.34 2.61
C PHE A 100 -6.34 6.23 3.06
N ALA A 101 -7.26 6.89 2.35
CA ALA A 101 -8.69 6.82 2.61
C ALA A 101 -9.26 5.41 2.34
N GLU A 102 -8.84 4.77 1.26
CA GLU A 102 -9.28 3.43 0.89
C GLU A 102 -8.86 2.38 1.94
N THR A 103 -7.58 2.41 2.34
CA THR A 103 -7.06 1.48 3.36
C THR A 103 -7.76 1.68 4.70
N LEU A 104 -8.06 2.94 5.05
CA LEU A 104 -8.78 3.26 6.27
C LEU A 104 -10.24 2.78 6.20
N LEU A 105 -10.94 3.00 5.09
CA LEU A 105 -12.30 2.53 4.87
C LEU A 105 -12.39 1.00 4.91
N ARG A 106 -11.43 0.30 4.30
CA ARG A 106 -11.36 -1.17 4.32
C ARG A 106 -11.24 -1.69 5.75
N THR A 107 -10.38 -1.06 6.55
CA THR A 107 -10.14 -1.50 7.94
C THR A 107 -11.30 -1.16 8.87
N TRP A 108 -11.97 -0.02 8.68
CA TRP A 108 -13.19 0.34 9.42
C TRP A 108 -14.45 -0.43 8.97
N SER A 109 -14.46 -1.03 7.78
CA SER A 109 -15.60 -1.85 7.30
C SER A 109 -15.70 -3.22 7.98
N GLY A 110 -14.59 -3.72 8.53
CA GLY A 110 -14.50 -5.01 9.21
C GLY A 110 -14.58 -6.25 8.28
N PRO A 111 -14.32 -7.47 8.80
CA PRO A 111 -14.08 -8.68 7.97
C PRO A 111 -15.33 -9.34 7.35
N ARG A 112 -16.54 -8.81 7.57
CA ARG A 112 -17.81 -9.53 7.27
C ARG A 112 -18.84 -8.76 6.46
N GLY A 113 -18.51 -7.62 5.87
CA GLY A 113 -19.43 -6.90 4.95
C GLY A 113 -20.71 -6.35 5.59
N THR A 114 -20.94 -6.55 6.88
CA THR A 114 -21.96 -5.83 7.66
C THR A 114 -21.45 -4.42 7.93
N SER A 115 -21.64 -3.53 6.96
CA SER A 115 -21.24 -2.13 7.06
C SER A 115 -21.77 -1.48 8.35
N THR A 116 -20.92 -1.33 9.36
CA THR A 116 -21.15 -0.45 10.52
C THR A 116 -20.70 0.98 10.23
N LEU A 117 -20.07 1.24 9.09
CA LEU A 117 -19.62 2.57 8.69
C LEU A 117 -20.81 3.51 8.42
N PRO A 118 -20.83 4.69 9.06
CA PRO A 118 -21.78 5.74 8.73
C PRO A 118 -21.69 6.12 7.24
N PRO A 119 -22.81 6.26 6.52
CA PRO A 119 -22.80 6.65 5.10
C PRO A 119 -22.01 7.94 4.84
N ALA A 120 -22.13 8.94 5.72
CA ALA A 120 -21.38 10.19 5.60
C ALA A 120 -19.85 9.99 5.66
N LEU A 121 -19.35 9.01 6.43
CA LEU A 121 -17.93 8.65 6.46
C LEU A 121 -17.52 7.93 5.17
N ARG A 122 -18.36 7.01 4.68
CA ARG A 122 -18.13 6.30 3.42
C ARG A 122 -18.08 7.26 2.23
N ASP A 123 -19.13 8.06 2.05
CA ASP A 123 -19.29 8.94 0.89
C ASP A 123 -18.12 9.92 0.82
N ARG A 124 -17.79 10.57 1.94
CA ARG A 124 -16.71 11.57 2.01
C ARG A 124 -15.33 10.97 1.77
N LEU A 125 -14.99 9.85 2.40
CA LEU A 125 -13.67 9.23 2.23
C LEU A 125 -13.55 8.45 0.93
N GLY A 126 -14.66 7.94 0.38
CA GLY A 126 -14.73 7.20 -0.88
C GLY A 126 -14.72 8.08 -2.13
N GLY A 127 -14.87 9.40 -1.98
CA GLY A 127 -14.86 10.35 -3.08
C GLY A 127 -16.21 10.50 -3.81
N ASP A 128 -17.23 9.75 -3.38
CA ASP A 128 -18.60 9.96 -3.78
C ASP A 128 -19.08 11.29 -3.17
N GLY A 129 -19.32 12.29 -4.02
CA GLY A 129 -19.99 13.52 -3.56
C GLY A 129 -21.27 13.18 -2.80
N PRO A 130 -21.79 14.06 -1.92
CA PRO A 130 -22.92 13.76 -1.06
C PRO A 130 -24.06 13.13 -1.88
N SER A 131 -24.24 11.84 -1.71
CA SER A 131 -25.17 11.09 -2.53
C SER A 131 -26.58 11.49 -2.12
N LEU A 132 -27.40 11.97 -3.07
CA LEU A 132 -28.80 12.33 -2.84
C LEU A 132 -29.68 11.10 -2.48
N GLN A 133 -29.10 9.90 -2.39
CA GLN A 133 -29.76 8.64 -2.05
C GLN A 133 -29.20 8.07 -0.75
N GLY A 134 -29.59 8.68 0.39
CA GLY A 134 -29.12 8.19 1.69
C GLY A 134 -29.82 8.80 2.89
N ARG A 135 -31.13 9.06 2.86
CA ARG A 135 -31.93 9.42 4.05
C ARG A 135 -32.08 8.26 5.04
N ARG A 136 -31.01 7.55 5.40
CA ARG A 136 -30.95 6.78 6.64
C ARG A 136 -30.15 7.59 7.63
N ARG A 137 -30.87 8.40 8.41
CA ARG A 137 -30.35 9.00 9.66
C ARG A 137 -29.67 7.88 10.48
N PRO A 138 -28.55 8.16 11.15
CA PRO A 138 -28.05 7.27 12.20
C PRO A 138 -29.21 6.93 13.15
N ALA A 139 -29.26 5.70 13.65
CA ALA A 139 -30.34 5.24 14.53
C ALA A 139 -30.49 6.10 15.81
N ASP A 140 -29.48 6.90 16.14
CA ASP A 140 -29.49 7.91 17.20
C ASP A 140 -28.49 9.06 16.85
N PRO A 141 -28.93 10.30 16.60
CA PRO A 141 -28.06 11.41 16.21
C PRO A 141 -27.15 11.93 17.34
N ASP A 142 -27.48 11.67 18.61
CA ASP A 142 -26.75 12.20 19.76
C ASP A 142 -25.65 11.23 20.27
N ARG A 143 -25.63 10.01 19.75
CA ARG A 143 -24.70 8.97 20.21
C ARG A 143 -23.31 9.15 19.58
N PRO A 144 -22.22 9.14 20.38
CA PRO A 144 -20.87 9.32 19.86
C PRO A 144 -20.42 8.16 18.97
N ILE A 145 -19.73 8.48 17.87
CA ILE A 145 -19.07 7.55 16.97
C ILE A 145 -17.57 7.56 17.30
N LEU A 146 -17.04 6.44 17.77
CA LEU A 146 -15.65 6.30 18.17
C LEU A 146 -14.87 5.60 17.07
N ALA A 147 -13.93 6.32 16.45
CA ALA A 147 -13.08 5.81 15.39
C ALA A 147 -11.60 5.91 15.78
N ALA A 148 -10.93 4.78 15.90
CA ALA A 148 -9.51 4.72 16.22
C ALA A 148 -8.69 4.39 14.97
N VAL A 149 -7.50 4.98 14.86
CA VAL A 149 -6.48 4.63 13.87
C VAL A 149 -5.19 4.33 14.61
N ASP A 150 -4.76 3.07 14.55
CA ASP A 150 -3.55 2.62 15.22
C ASP A 150 -2.36 2.66 14.23
N GLN A 151 -1.14 2.89 14.72
CA GLN A 151 0.06 3.12 13.90
C GLN A 151 -0.13 4.22 12.85
N PHE A 152 -0.75 5.34 13.23
CA PHE A 152 -0.93 6.47 12.31
C PHE A 152 0.43 7.07 11.88
N GLU A 153 1.54 6.74 12.57
CA GLU A 153 2.86 7.15 12.09
C GLU A 153 3.22 6.62 10.69
N ASP A 154 2.58 5.56 10.21
CA ASP A 154 2.80 5.03 8.85
C ASP A 154 2.32 6.00 7.76
N PHE A 155 1.39 6.91 8.10
CA PHE A 155 1.03 8.05 7.23
C PHE A 155 2.24 8.95 6.91
N PHE A 156 3.18 9.03 7.86
CA PHE A 156 4.39 9.84 7.78
C PHE A 156 5.62 9.07 7.29
N ALA A 157 5.50 7.77 7.00
CA ALA A 157 6.61 7.00 6.43
C ALA A 157 7.13 7.72 5.18
N PRO A 158 8.46 7.86 4.96
CA PRO A 158 8.95 8.39 3.72
C PRO A 158 8.49 7.44 2.62
N CYS A 159 7.55 7.94 1.85
CA CYS A 159 7.09 7.36 0.61
C CYS A 159 7.22 8.51 -0.38
N THR A 160 7.48 8.15 -1.63
CA THR A 160 7.60 9.03 -2.78
C THR A 160 6.94 10.42 -2.67
N PRO A 161 7.63 11.49 -3.09
CA PRO A 161 7.08 12.86 -3.12
C PRO A 161 5.73 12.98 -3.86
N TYR A 162 5.40 12.05 -4.76
CA TYR A 162 4.11 12.04 -5.45
C TYR A 162 2.91 11.76 -4.52
N LEU A 163 3.13 11.15 -3.35
CA LEU A 163 2.08 10.90 -2.35
C LEU A 163 1.80 12.11 -1.46
N ASP A 164 2.66 13.14 -1.43
CA ASP A 164 2.46 14.32 -0.58
C ASP A 164 1.15 15.07 -0.91
N PRO A 165 0.80 15.33 -2.19
CA PRO A 165 -0.52 15.88 -2.53
C PRO A 165 -1.68 14.99 -2.07
N LEU A 166 -1.50 13.67 -2.12
CA LEU A 166 -2.51 12.70 -1.66
C LEU A 166 -2.60 12.66 -0.13
N ARG A 167 -1.51 12.90 0.62
CA ARG A 167 -1.57 13.06 2.07
C ARG A 167 -2.39 14.27 2.47
N GLU A 168 -2.14 15.41 1.84
CA GLU A 168 -2.89 16.64 2.09
C GLU A 168 -4.37 16.47 1.71
N GLN A 169 -4.64 15.82 0.58
CA GLN A 169 -6.01 15.47 0.18
C GLN A 169 -6.68 14.55 1.22
N PHE A 170 -5.97 13.53 1.73
CA PHE A 170 -6.52 12.62 2.75
C PHE A 170 -6.91 13.36 4.03
N ILE A 171 -6.03 14.24 4.53
CA ILE A 171 -6.32 15.06 5.71
C ILE A 171 -7.54 15.95 5.47
N THR A 172 -7.66 16.52 4.27
CA THR A 172 -8.83 17.31 3.86
C THR A 172 -10.10 16.47 3.91
N LEU A 173 -10.11 15.29 3.28
CA LEU A 173 -11.27 14.39 3.25
C LEU A 173 -11.67 13.92 4.66
N LEU A 174 -10.70 13.58 5.50
CA LEU A 174 -10.95 13.16 6.89
C LEU A 174 -11.46 14.34 7.73
N GLY A 175 -10.90 15.54 7.54
CA GLY A 175 -11.37 16.77 8.18
C GLY A 175 -12.80 17.13 7.79
N GLU A 176 -13.17 17.01 6.51
CA GLU A 176 -14.55 17.18 6.04
C GLU A 176 -15.51 16.17 6.67
N ALA A 177 -15.09 14.90 6.78
CA ALA A 177 -15.90 13.87 7.43
C ALA A 177 -16.10 14.15 8.93
N VAL A 178 -15.06 14.61 9.63
CA VAL A 178 -15.14 15.07 11.03
C VAL A 178 -16.10 16.27 11.13
N ALA A 179 -15.98 17.27 10.28
CA ALA A 179 -16.86 18.43 10.28
C ALA A 179 -18.34 18.07 10.01
N ALA A 180 -18.59 17.10 9.13
CA ALA A 180 -19.94 16.65 8.80
C ALA A 180 -20.60 15.79 9.89
N LEU A 181 -19.82 15.20 10.79
CA LEU A 181 -20.29 14.33 11.87
C LEU A 181 -19.87 14.91 13.23
N PRO A 182 -20.70 15.76 13.87
CA PRO A 182 -20.36 16.40 15.14
C PRO A 182 -20.17 15.39 16.29
N ASN A 183 -20.76 14.20 16.17
CA ASN A 183 -20.62 13.09 17.11
C ASN A 183 -19.42 12.17 16.83
N LEU A 184 -18.64 12.40 15.76
CA LEU A 184 -17.43 11.63 15.45
C LEU A 184 -16.26 12.07 16.33
N ARG A 185 -15.63 11.09 17.00
CA ARG A 185 -14.45 11.28 17.86
C ARG A 185 -13.32 10.37 17.41
N LEU A 186 -12.24 11.00 16.96
CA LEU A 186 -11.05 10.33 16.46
C LEU A 186 -10.04 10.04 17.58
N LEU A 187 -9.45 8.85 17.54
CA LEU A 187 -8.30 8.49 18.35
C LEU A 187 -7.15 8.06 17.44
N LEU A 188 -6.05 8.81 17.45
CA LEU A 188 -4.86 8.50 16.65
C LEU A 188 -3.77 7.95 17.58
N VAL A 189 -3.29 6.74 17.31
CA VAL A 189 -2.16 6.16 18.03
C VAL A 189 -0.90 6.33 17.19
N ILE A 190 0.08 7.06 17.73
CA ILE A 190 1.34 7.38 17.06
C ILE A 190 2.56 7.07 17.92
N ARG A 191 3.75 7.04 17.32
CA ARG A 191 5.02 7.14 18.06
C ARG A 191 5.27 8.55 18.60
N HIS A 192 6.08 8.64 19.66
CA HIS A 192 6.38 9.92 20.33
C HIS A 192 6.91 11.00 19.39
N ASN A 193 7.81 10.63 18.47
CA ASN A 193 8.46 11.52 17.52
C ASN A 193 7.57 11.92 16.32
N ALA A 194 6.51 11.16 16.03
CA ALA A 194 5.57 11.49 14.95
C ALA A 194 4.64 12.66 15.33
N ARG A 195 4.58 13.04 16.62
CA ARG A 195 3.66 14.06 17.11
C ARG A 195 3.91 15.45 16.50
N SER A 196 5.18 15.85 16.35
CA SER A 196 5.52 17.13 15.72
C SER A 196 5.08 17.21 14.26
N ARG A 197 5.09 16.07 13.56
CA ARG A 197 4.62 15.96 12.17
C ARG A 197 3.10 15.92 12.05
N LEU A 198 2.40 15.50 13.11
CA LEU A 198 0.94 15.54 13.18
C LEU A 198 0.40 16.93 13.55
N ALA A 199 1.17 17.72 14.30
CA ALA A 199 0.75 19.03 14.81
C ALA A 199 0.11 19.95 13.76
N PRO A 200 0.58 20.05 12.49
CA PRO A 200 -0.06 20.87 11.46
C PRO A 200 -1.49 20.44 11.11
N TYR A 201 -1.84 19.18 11.37
CA TYR A 201 -3.13 18.57 10.98
C TYR A 201 -4.11 18.45 12.16
N GLU A 202 -3.66 18.63 13.40
CA GLU A 202 -4.47 18.41 14.61
C GLU A 202 -5.76 19.27 14.61
N THR A 203 -5.67 20.56 14.26
CA THR A 203 -6.85 21.46 14.22
C THR A 203 -7.91 21.00 13.21
N THR A 204 -7.48 20.57 12.02
CA THR A 204 -8.38 20.07 10.96
C THR A 204 -9.06 18.77 11.40
N LEU A 205 -8.29 17.86 11.98
CA LEU A 205 -8.79 16.55 12.43
C LEU A 205 -9.61 16.62 13.72
N ALA A 206 -9.46 17.69 14.50
CA ALA A 206 -10.31 18.02 15.65
C ALA A 206 -11.58 18.81 15.25
N GLY A 207 -11.72 19.16 13.97
CA GLY A 207 -12.85 19.95 13.46
C GLY A 207 -12.90 21.37 14.03
N GLY A 208 -11.73 21.99 14.26
CA GLY A 208 -11.58 23.35 14.78
C GLY A 208 -11.42 23.45 16.31
N GLU A 209 -11.48 22.34 17.03
CA GLU A 209 -11.25 22.27 18.48
C GLU A 209 -9.80 21.89 18.83
N ASP A 210 -9.45 21.95 20.12
CA ASP A 210 -8.14 21.52 20.62
C ASP A 210 -8.03 19.99 20.68
N ALA A 211 -6.89 19.47 20.23
CA ALA A 211 -6.58 18.04 20.33
C ALA A 211 -6.07 17.66 21.72
N ALA A 212 -6.63 16.61 22.31
CA ALA A 212 -6.15 16.10 23.60
C ALA A 212 -5.00 15.10 23.41
N GLY A 213 -3.85 15.37 24.04
CA GLY A 213 -2.71 14.45 24.02
C GLY A 213 -2.70 13.48 25.21
N VAL A 214 -2.43 12.19 24.96
CA VAL A 214 -2.22 11.17 25.99
C VAL A 214 -0.86 10.49 25.80
N ARG A 215 0.07 10.74 26.72
CA ARG A 215 1.39 10.10 26.72
C ARG A 215 1.32 8.73 27.38
N VAL A 216 1.76 7.69 26.69
CA VAL A 216 1.91 6.34 27.23
C VAL A 216 3.39 6.05 27.43
N GLY A 217 3.83 5.96 28.68
CA GLY A 217 5.18 5.54 29.07
C GLY A 217 5.26 4.04 29.34
N GLY A 218 6.41 3.57 29.86
CA GLY A 218 6.53 2.21 30.41
C GLY A 218 5.57 1.95 31.59
N LEU A 219 5.65 0.76 32.17
CA LEU A 219 4.92 0.44 33.40
C LEU A 219 5.75 0.88 34.60
N ASP A 220 5.19 1.70 35.47
CA ASP A 220 5.80 1.90 36.78
C ASP A 220 5.87 0.57 37.55
N ARG A 221 6.66 0.53 38.62
CA ARG A 221 6.88 -0.69 39.40
C ARG A 221 5.59 -1.37 39.86
N HIS A 222 4.62 -0.60 40.37
CA HIS A 222 3.35 -1.14 40.86
C HIS A 222 2.55 -1.76 39.72
N SER A 223 2.41 -1.00 38.62
CA SER A 223 1.72 -1.41 37.41
C SER A 223 2.36 -2.64 36.77
N ALA A 224 3.69 -2.75 36.79
CA ALA A 224 4.43 -3.89 36.26
C ALA A 224 4.22 -5.16 37.10
N ILE A 225 4.23 -5.04 38.44
CA ILE A 225 3.90 -6.15 39.35
C ILE A 225 2.48 -6.64 39.08
N ALA A 226 1.51 -5.73 38.99
CA ALA A 226 0.12 -6.09 38.70
C ALA A 226 -0.03 -6.77 37.32
N ALA A 227 0.66 -6.27 36.30
CA ALA A 227 0.66 -6.82 34.94
C ALA A 227 1.25 -8.25 34.86
N CYS A 228 2.10 -8.65 35.81
CA CYS A 228 2.70 -9.98 35.88
C CYS A 228 1.93 -10.92 36.83
N ALA A 229 1.70 -10.50 38.08
CA ALA A 229 1.18 -11.36 39.13
C ALA A 229 -0.32 -11.69 38.95
N GLU A 230 -1.14 -10.73 38.52
CA GLU A 230 -2.59 -10.90 38.45
C GLU A 230 -3.04 -11.89 37.36
N PRO A 231 -2.50 -11.88 36.11
CA PRO A 231 -2.82 -12.91 35.13
C PRO A 231 -2.48 -14.32 35.63
N MET A 232 -1.35 -14.47 36.32
CA MET A 232 -0.92 -15.76 36.87
C MET A 232 -1.84 -16.26 37.98
N ARG A 233 -2.23 -15.35 38.89
CA ARG A 233 -3.22 -15.64 39.94
C ARG A 233 -4.56 -16.10 39.34
N ARG A 234 -5.07 -15.40 38.34
CA ARG A 234 -6.33 -15.76 37.65
C ARG A 234 -6.26 -17.05 36.86
N ALA A 235 -5.07 -17.40 36.36
CA ALA A 235 -4.82 -18.65 35.68
C ALA A 235 -4.53 -19.82 36.65
N GLY A 236 -4.67 -19.61 37.97
CA GLY A 236 -4.53 -20.64 38.99
C GLY A 236 -3.09 -20.98 39.38
N ARG A 237 -2.11 -20.13 39.02
CA ARG A 237 -0.68 -20.34 39.30
C ARG A 237 -0.05 -19.10 39.94
N PRO A 238 -0.45 -18.71 41.16
CA PRO A 238 0.08 -17.50 41.79
C PRO A 238 1.60 -17.61 42.02
N LEU A 239 2.33 -16.53 41.76
CA LEU A 239 3.75 -16.42 42.10
C LEU A 239 3.93 -15.82 43.50
N PRO A 240 5.03 -16.16 44.21
CA PRO A 240 5.45 -15.44 45.40
C PRO A 240 5.66 -13.95 45.09
N PRO A 241 5.10 -13.02 45.88
CA PRO A 241 5.22 -11.58 45.63
C PRO A 241 6.68 -11.10 45.55
N GLU A 242 7.57 -11.71 46.33
CA GLU A 242 8.99 -11.35 46.36
C GLU A 242 9.72 -11.70 45.06
N VAL A 243 9.38 -12.84 44.45
CA VAL A 243 9.96 -13.26 43.15
C VAL A 243 9.52 -12.30 42.05
N VAL A 244 8.23 -11.92 42.03
CA VAL A 244 7.72 -10.94 41.05
C VAL A 244 8.41 -9.60 41.25
N ALA A 245 8.47 -9.11 42.48
CA ALA A 245 9.14 -7.85 42.81
C ALA A 245 10.61 -7.85 42.37
N ALA A 246 11.36 -8.92 42.68
CA ALA A 246 12.76 -9.07 42.28
C ALA A 246 12.95 -9.05 40.76
N CYS A 247 12.12 -9.78 40.00
CA CYS A 247 12.19 -9.74 38.54
C CYS A 247 11.83 -8.35 37.98
N ILE A 248 10.86 -7.65 38.56
CA ILE A 248 10.52 -6.27 38.16
C ILE A 248 11.66 -5.30 38.49
N ASP A 249 12.29 -5.45 39.66
CA ASP A 249 13.41 -4.61 40.08
C ASP A 249 14.63 -4.85 39.19
N GLU A 250 14.93 -6.09 38.82
CA GLU A 250 15.94 -6.36 37.79
C GLU A 250 15.53 -5.77 36.44
N LEU A 251 14.25 -5.83 36.06
CA LEU A 251 13.70 -5.13 34.90
C LEU A 251 13.63 -3.59 35.05
N LEU A 252 14.06 -3.02 36.17
CA LEU A 252 14.32 -1.59 36.33
C LEU A 252 15.83 -1.27 36.36
N ASN A 253 16.69 -2.22 36.70
CA ASN A 253 18.15 -2.03 36.74
C ASN A 253 18.87 -2.55 35.48
N SER A 254 19.83 -1.80 34.95
CA SER A 254 20.66 -2.19 33.80
C SER A 254 22.12 -2.09 34.20
N ARG A 255 22.88 -3.18 34.06
CA ARG A 255 24.32 -3.22 34.35
C ARG A 255 25.09 -2.82 33.10
N VAL A 256 25.78 -1.69 33.16
CA VAL A 256 26.64 -1.18 32.10
C VAL A 256 28.08 -1.43 32.48
N VAL A 257 28.78 -2.21 31.66
CA VAL A 257 30.21 -2.49 31.80
C VAL A 257 30.97 -1.69 30.75
N ASP A 258 31.87 -0.80 31.17
CA ASP A 258 32.72 -0.06 30.24
C ASP A 258 33.92 -0.90 29.75
N ALA A 259 34.66 -0.40 28.76
CA ALA A 259 35.86 -1.07 28.23
C ALA A 259 36.97 -1.28 29.27
N ALA A 260 36.94 -0.56 30.41
CA ALA A 260 37.88 -0.74 31.52
C ALA A 260 37.40 -1.80 32.54
N GLY A 261 36.23 -2.39 32.33
CA GLY A 261 35.62 -3.38 33.22
C GLY A 261 34.86 -2.77 34.40
N THR A 262 34.65 -1.45 34.43
CA THR A 262 33.89 -0.78 35.49
C THR A 262 32.41 -1.06 35.31
N VAL A 263 31.77 -1.60 36.36
CA VAL A 263 30.33 -1.87 36.37
C VAL A 263 29.59 -0.67 36.97
N SER A 264 28.66 -0.12 36.22
CA SER A 264 27.71 0.90 36.68
C SER A 264 26.27 0.37 36.56
N VAL A 265 25.43 0.68 37.53
CA VAL A 265 24.00 0.29 37.52
C VAL A 265 23.17 1.53 37.19
N LEU A 266 22.39 1.44 36.12
CA LEU A 266 21.41 2.45 35.75
C LEU A 266 20.02 1.95 36.13
N THR A 267 19.28 2.74 36.90
CA THR A 267 17.88 2.42 37.24
C THR A 267 16.96 3.26 36.37
N ALA A 268 16.11 2.58 35.60
CA ALA A 268 15.07 3.17 34.77
C ALA A 268 13.83 3.53 35.61
N ASP A 269 13.08 4.54 35.18
CA ASP A 269 11.84 4.95 35.87
C ASP A 269 10.66 4.00 35.63
N ALA A 270 10.73 3.17 34.58
CA ALA A 270 9.64 2.31 34.17
C ALA A 270 10.11 1.07 33.39
N VAL A 271 9.36 -0.02 33.53
CA VAL A 271 9.59 -1.29 32.85
C VAL A 271 9.01 -1.26 31.43
N PRO A 272 9.79 -1.65 30.39
CA PRO A 272 9.26 -1.91 29.06
C PRO A 272 8.32 -3.12 29.08
N PRO A 273 7.03 -2.96 28.70
CA PRO A 273 6.07 -4.07 28.67
C PRO A 273 6.51 -5.24 27.79
N ALA A 274 7.21 -4.99 26.69
CA ALA A 274 7.73 -6.05 25.81
C ALA A 274 8.62 -7.05 26.58
N TYR A 275 9.56 -6.56 27.37
CA TYR A 275 10.43 -7.41 28.18
C TYR A 275 9.72 -8.05 29.36
N LEU A 276 8.78 -7.32 29.98
CA LEU A 276 7.92 -7.89 30.99
C LEU A 276 7.16 -9.11 30.46
N GLN A 277 6.66 -9.06 29.22
CA GLN A 277 5.98 -10.21 28.60
C GLN A 277 6.90 -11.41 28.42
N LEU A 278 8.16 -11.21 28.01
CA LEU A 278 9.13 -12.29 27.87
C LEU A 278 9.42 -12.97 29.21
N VAL A 279 9.72 -12.16 30.24
CA VAL A 279 10.01 -12.66 31.59
C VAL A 279 8.79 -13.36 32.18
N ALA A 280 7.61 -12.76 32.09
CA ALA A 280 6.38 -13.34 32.63
C ALA A 280 5.97 -14.64 31.90
N ALA A 281 6.16 -14.71 30.58
CA ALA A 281 5.96 -15.95 29.82
C ALA A 281 6.95 -17.05 30.23
N SER A 282 8.18 -16.69 30.58
CA SER A 282 9.15 -17.65 31.13
C SER A 282 8.73 -18.17 32.51
N LEU A 283 8.32 -17.27 33.42
CA LEU A 283 7.82 -17.65 34.74
C LEU A 283 6.58 -18.57 34.66
N TRP A 284 5.71 -18.33 33.68
CA TRP A 284 4.57 -19.21 33.40
C TRP A 284 4.99 -20.64 32.99
N ARG A 285 6.06 -20.77 32.20
CA ARG A 285 6.62 -22.09 31.83
C ARG A 285 7.27 -22.78 33.02
N ASP A 286 8.10 -22.07 33.77
CA ASP A 286 8.79 -22.62 34.95
C ASP A 286 7.80 -23.16 36.00
N THR A 287 6.69 -22.44 36.22
CA THR A 287 5.62 -22.89 37.13
C THR A 287 4.83 -24.09 36.62
N ALA A 288 4.82 -24.34 35.31
CA ALA A 288 4.23 -25.53 34.71
C ALA A 288 5.07 -26.78 35.02
N ASP A 289 6.40 -26.64 34.93
CA ASP A 289 7.34 -27.74 34.99
C ASP A 289 7.77 -28.11 36.42
N ARG A 290 7.83 -27.13 37.34
CA ARG A 290 8.40 -27.31 38.69
C ARG A 290 7.39 -27.36 39.84
N GLY A 291 6.10 -27.15 39.58
CA GLY A 291 5.04 -27.16 40.60
C GLY A 291 5.29 -26.17 41.76
N ALA A 292 4.84 -24.92 41.62
CA ALA A 292 4.77 -23.85 42.64
C ALA A 292 6.01 -23.50 43.49
N SER A 293 7.08 -24.29 43.54
CA SER A 293 8.29 -24.01 44.31
C SER A 293 9.28 -23.16 43.50
N LEU A 294 8.95 -21.88 43.31
CA LEU A 294 9.95 -20.86 43.00
C LEU A 294 10.37 -20.23 44.33
N GLY A 295 11.60 -20.49 44.77
CA GLY A 295 12.16 -19.88 45.99
C GLY A 295 12.44 -18.39 45.81
N PRO A 296 12.55 -17.61 46.90
CA PRO A 296 12.72 -16.15 46.86
C PRO A 296 14.14 -15.66 46.53
N ASP A 297 15.00 -16.49 45.90
CA ASP A 297 16.39 -16.10 45.66
C ASP A 297 16.50 -14.96 44.62
N LEU A 298 16.92 -13.79 45.09
CA LEU A 298 17.17 -12.60 44.26
C LEU A 298 18.26 -12.84 43.22
N MET A 299 19.26 -13.66 43.52
CA MET A 299 20.34 -13.98 42.59
C MET A 299 19.85 -14.90 41.46
N GLU A 300 18.92 -15.81 41.77
CA GLU A 300 18.21 -16.62 40.78
C GLU A 300 17.30 -15.75 39.89
N SER A 301 16.67 -14.72 40.45
CA SER A 301 15.78 -13.82 39.71
C SER A 301 16.52 -12.95 38.70
N ALA A 302 17.70 -12.42 39.07
CA ALA A 302 18.53 -11.66 38.14
C ALA A 302 19.08 -12.54 37.01
N ALA A 303 19.65 -13.70 37.35
CA ALA A 303 20.15 -14.66 36.37
C ALA A 303 19.03 -15.14 35.41
N ARG A 304 17.80 -15.27 35.91
CA ARG A 304 16.63 -15.61 35.09
C ARG A 304 16.29 -14.51 34.09
N VAL A 305 16.25 -13.24 34.50
CA VAL A 305 15.95 -12.13 33.58
C VAL A 305 17.00 -12.07 32.48
N ASP A 306 18.29 -12.14 32.84
CA ASP A 306 19.39 -12.14 31.87
C ASP A 306 19.30 -13.34 30.90
N ALA A 307 19.03 -14.53 31.42
CA ALA A 307 18.88 -15.74 30.60
C ALA A 307 17.70 -15.64 29.62
N VAL A 308 16.56 -15.07 30.05
CA VAL A 308 15.39 -14.90 29.19
C VAL A 308 15.66 -13.88 28.07
N LEU A 309 16.26 -12.74 28.40
CA LEU A 309 16.60 -11.73 27.41
C LEU A 309 17.69 -12.23 26.45
N GLY A 310 18.69 -12.95 26.96
CA GLY A 310 19.72 -13.61 26.16
C GLY A 310 19.14 -14.65 25.19
N ALA A 311 18.26 -15.54 25.67
CA ALA A 311 17.61 -16.54 24.83
C ALA A 311 16.73 -15.90 23.73
N HIS A 312 15.99 -14.83 24.07
CA HIS A 312 15.22 -14.07 23.09
C HIS A 312 16.13 -13.46 22.01
N LEU A 313 17.20 -12.79 22.44
CA LEU A 313 18.16 -12.17 21.55
C LEU A 313 18.81 -13.19 20.60
N THR A 314 19.28 -14.33 21.12
CA THR A 314 19.83 -15.42 20.31
C THR A 314 18.82 -15.94 19.31
N GLN A 315 17.58 -16.21 19.75
CA GLN A 315 16.53 -16.71 18.87
C GLN A 315 16.24 -15.73 17.73
N VAL A 316 16.10 -14.44 18.03
CA VAL A 316 15.82 -13.41 17.02
C VAL A 316 16.98 -13.29 16.04
N ILE A 317 18.22 -13.21 16.52
CA ILE A 317 19.39 -13.06 15.65
C ILE A 317 19.53 -14.28 14.75
N VAL A 318 19.45 -15.51 15.28
CA VAL A 318 19.55 -16.74 14.49
C VAL A 318 18.44 -16.82 13.44
N THR A 319 17.20 -16.49 13.82
CA THR A 319 16.05 -16.56 12.90
C THR A 319 16.17 -15.54 11.77
N GLU A 320 16.49 -14.28 12.08
CA GLU A 320 16.57 -13.25 11.05
C GLU A 320 17.85 -13.35 10.23
N ALA A 321 18.97 -13.77 10.82
CA ALA A 321 20.19 -14.07 10.07
C ALA A 321 19.91 -15.17 9.02
N GLY A 322 19.25 -16.26 9.41
CA GLY A 322 18.86 -17.33 8.48
C GLY A 322 17.93 -16.86 7.35
N ARG A 323 16.96 -15.97 7.65
CA ARG A 323 16.04 -15.40 6.64
C ARG A 323 16.73 -14.48 5.63
N HIS A 324 17.83 -13.86 6.04
CA HIS A 324 18.63 -12.98 5.21
C HIS A 324 19.90 -13.66 4.69
N HIS A 325 20.02 -14.99 4.86
CA HIS A 325 21.20 -15.77 4.43
C HIS A 325 22.53 -15.28 5.02
N LEU A 326 22.50 -14.78 6.26
CA LEU A 326 23.65 -14.30 7.02
C LEU A 326 24.05 -15.26 8.13
N ASP A 327 25.32 -15.23 8.55
CA ASP A 327 25.76 -15.92 9.76
C ASP A 327 25.29 -15.19 11.02
N ALA A 328 24.76 -15.94 11.99
CA ALA A 328 24.26 -15.38 13.23
C ALA A 328 25.39 -14.77 14.09
N GLY A 329 26.58 -15.35 14.05
CA GLY A 329 27.77 -14.83 14.72
C GLY A 329 28.22 -13.49 14.13
N ASP A 330 28.15 -13.33 12.81
CA ASP A 330 28.42 -12.05 12.13
C ASP A 330 27.42 -10.97 12.48
N VAL A 331 26.12 -11.27 12.45
CA VAL A 331 25.07 -10.31 12.86
C VAL A 331 25.28 -9.88 14.31
N ARG A 332 25.62 -10.81 15.21
CA ARG A 332 25.95 -10.48 16.60
C ARG A 332 27.18 -9.57 16.70
N ARG A 333 28.30 -9.92 16.08
CA ARG A 333 29.53 -9.10 16.09
C ARG A 333 29.27 -7.70 15.53
N TRP A 334 28.48 -7.64 14.46
CA TRP A 334 28.05 -6.39 13.86
C TRP A 334 27.19 -5.56 14.83
N LEU A 335 26.20 -6.15 15.51
CA LEU A 335 25.39 -5.45 16.51
C LEU A 335 26.24 -4.84 17.62
N ILE A 336 27.22 -5.60 18.14
CA ILE A 336 28.15 -5.12 19.18
C ILE A 336 28.98 -3.95 18.65
N ARG A 337 29.64 -4.12 17.50
CA ARG A 337 30.51 -3.08 16.92
C ARG A 337 29.75 -1.80 16.57
N THR A 338 28.51 -1.92 16.12
CA THR A 338 27.73 -0.83 15.55
C THR A 338 26.91 -0.09 16.61
N PHE A 339 26.32 -0.80 17.57
CA PHE A 339 25.39 -0.22 18.55
C PHE A 339 25.86 -0.21 20.00
N VAL A 340 27.07 -0.71 20.30
CA VAL A 340 27.67 -0.63 21.64
C VAL A 340 28.91 0.25 21.59
N THR A 341 28.89 1.33 22.37
CA THR A 341 30.03 2.24 22.53
C THR A 341 31.11 1.64 23.42
N GLU A 342 32.33 2.18 23.37
CA GLU A 342 33.43 1.81 24.29
C GLU A 342 33.07 2.00 25.78
N ARG A 343 32.10 2.87 26.09
CA ARG A 343 31.59 3.09 27.46
C ARG A 343 30.50 2.11 27.86
N GLY A 344 30.24 1.07 27.06
CA GLY A 344 29.17 0.09 27.32
C GLY A 344 27.76 0.64 27.17
N ARG A 345 27.59 1.78 26.50
CA ARG A 345 26.29 2.43 26.26
C ARG A 345 25.82 2.22 24.84
N ARG A 346 24.53 2.44 24.61
CA ARG A 346 23.91 2.40 23.27
C ARG A 346 24.47 3.48 22.36
N ALA A 347 24.95 3.07 21.19
CA ALA A 347 25.22 3.95 20.07
C ALA A 347 23.99 4.04 19.16
N THR A 348 23.93 5.14 18.40
CA THR A 348 22.89 5.37 17.40
C THR A 348 23.51 5.38 16.01
N VAL A 349 22.82 4.81 15.03
CA VAL A 349 23.26 4.79 13.63
C VAL A 349 22.13 5.23 12.72
N ASP A 350 22.43 6.12 11.78
CA ASP A 350 21.47 6.57 10.77
C ASP A 350 21.37 5.54 9.64
N GLU A 351 20.15 5.29 9.19
CA GLU A 351 19.82 4.35 8.12
C GLU A 351 20.46 4.82 6.81
N GLY A 352 21.22 3.93 6.19
CA GLY A 352 21.78 4.16 4.86
C GLY A 352 20.76 3.86 3.76
N LEU A 353 21.03 4.28 2.53
CA LEU A 353 20.09 4.12 1.41
C LEU A 353 19.78 2.65 1.06
N VAL A 354 20.80 1.78 1.11
CA VAL A 354 20.68 0.34 0.75
C VAL A 354 20.96 -0.55 1.95
N ALA A 355 21.97 -0.19 2.75
CA ALA A 355 22.42 -0.93 3.90
C ALA A 355 22.83 0.04 5.00
N THR A 356 22.62 -0.36 6.24
CA THR A 356 23.00 0.41 7.43
C THR A 356 24.21 -0.25 8.08
N ALA A 357 25.33 0.48 8.10
CA ALA A 357 26.60 0.00 8.62
C ALA A 357 27.02 -1.38 8.05
N GLY A 358 26.74 -1.62 6.77
CA GLY A 358 27.09 -2.86 6.06
C GLY A 358 26.10 -4.01 6.18
N MET A 359 24.93 -3.82 6.81
CA MET A 359 23.86 -4.82 6.88
C MET A 359 22.59 -4.35 6.14
N PRO A 360 21.79 -5.27 5.56
CA PRO A 360 20.55 -4.91 4.85
C PRO A 360 19.55 -4.19 5.76
N ASN A 361 18.91 -3.12 5.27
CA ASN A 361 17.92 -2.38 6.06
C ASN A 361 16.71 -3.24 6.47
N ALA A 362 16.37 -4.26 5.66
CA ALA A 362 15.32 -5.23 6.00
C ALA A 362 15.64 -6.02 7.28
N LEU A 363 16.91 -6.39 7.50
CA LEU A 363 17.35 -7.02 8.76
C LEU A 363 17.14 -6.06 9.93
N LEU A 364 17.55 -4.79 9.79
CA LEU A 364 17.36 -3.80 10.85
C LEU A 364 15.89 -3.57 11.19
N ALA A 365 15.03 -3.51 10.18
CA ALA A 365 13.58 -3.41 10.35
C ALA A 365 13.04 -4.63 11.12
N ALA A 366 13.43 -5.84 10.73
CA ALA A 366 13.02 -7.08 11.37
C ALA A 366 13.50 -7.22 12.83
N LEU A 367 14.71 -6.71 13.13
CA LEU A 367 15.25 -6.61 14.49
C LEU A 367 14.50 -5.55 15.31
N ALA A 368 14.08 -4.45 14.68
CA ALA A 368 13.31 -3.39 15.34
C ALA A 368 11.88 -3.85 15.70
N GLU A 369 11.24 -4.63 14.83
CA GLU A 369 9.91 -5.22 15.07
C GLU A 369 9.90 -6.19 16.26
N ARG A 370 11.05 -6.81 16.56
CA ARG A 370 11.21 -7.78 17.65
C ARG A 370 11.88 -7.20 18.89
N TYR A 371 11.96 -5.87 18.97
CA TYR A 371 12.50 -5.12 20.10
C TYR A 371 13.96 -5.47 20.44
N VAL A 372 14.77 -5.83 19.43
CA VAL A 372 16.24 -5.86 19.56
C VAL A 372 16.79 -4.47 19.29
N LEU A 373 16.29 -3.82 18.23
CA LEU A 373 16.57 -2.42 17.93
C LEU A 373 15.36 -1.54 18.27
N ALA A 374 15.61 -0.30 18.66
CA ALA A 374 14.65 0.78 18.54
C ALA A 374 14.95 1.55 17.26
N SER A 375 13.90 2.14 16.67
CA SER A 375 14.03 2.94 15.46
C SER A 375 13.26 4.26 15.60
N GLU A 376 13.89 5.36 15.22
CA GLU A 376 13.34 6.71 15.31
C GLU A 376 13.56 7.47 14.00
N TRP A 377 12.52 8.03 13.41
CA TRP A 377 12.67 8.95 12.27
C TRP A 377 13.18 10.31 12.75
N ARG A 378 14.29 10.79 12.16
CA ARG A 378 14.85 12.14 12.38
C ARG A 378 15.41 12.71 11.07
N SER A 379 15.11 13.97 10.78
CA SER A 379 15.72 14.72 9.67
C SER A 379 15.70 14.01 8.30
N GLY A 380 14.64 13.23 8.02
CA GLY A 380 14.47 12.54 6.73
C GLY A 380 15.06 11.12 6.65
N SER A 381 15.78 10.63 7.66
CA SER A 381 16.25 9.25 7.74
C SER A 381 15.80 8.56 9.03
N ARG A 382 15.78 7.23 9.02
CA ARG A 382 15.50 6.44 10.22
C ARG A 382 16.81 6.25 10.99
N ARG A 383 16.79 6.45 12.30
CA ARG A 383 17.92 6.18 13.19
C ARG A 383 17.63 4.93 13.98
N PHE A 384 18.62 4.04 14.09
CA PHE A 384 18.55 2.83 14.88
C PHE A 384 19.42 2.94 16.13
N GLU A 385 18.98 2.33 17.22
CA GLU A 385 19.74 2.10 18.44
C GLU A 385 19.34 0.74 19.04
N LEU A 386 20.08 0.20 20.00
CA LEU A 386 19.56 -0.95 20.75
C LEU A 386 18.30 -0.53 21.53
N PHE A 387 17.33 -1.44 21.61
CA PHE A 387 16.05 -1.15 22.25
C PHE A 387 16.22 -0.78 23.73
N ASP A 388 17.17 -1.39 24.43
CA ASP A 388 17.45 -1.15 25.84
C ASP A 388 18.91 -1.48 26.17
N ASP A 389 19.48 -0.79 27.18
CA ASP A 389 20.85 -1.03 27.66
C ASP A 389 21.03 -2.47 28.18
N ARG A 390 19.96 -3.14 28.63
CA ARG A 390 20.01 -4.55 29.08
C ARG A 390 20.38 -5.57 28.03
N LEU A 391 20.25 -5.24 26.74
CA LEU A 391 20.66 -6.16 25.69
C LEU A 391 22.18 -6.24 25.55
N ILE A 392 22.92 -5.28 26.12
CA ILE A 392 24.38 -5.18 25.96
C ILE A 392 25.11 -6.35 26.63
N PRO A 393 24.88 -6.69 27.92
CA PRO A 393 25.59 -7.81 28.54
C PRO A 393 25.29 -9.16 27.86
N PRO A 394 24.03 -9.53 27.52
CA PRO A 394 23.75 -10.76 26.76
C PRO A 394 24.34 -10.76 25.34
N LEU A 395 24.39 -9.59 24.67
CA LEU A 395 25.09 -9.46 23.38
C LEU A 395 26.58 -9.76 23.53
N GLN A 396 27.22 -9.30 24.61
CA GLN A 396 28.67 -9.46 24.84
C GLN A 396 29.04 -10.83 25.44
N ALA A 397 28.12 -11.50 26.14
CA ALA A 397 28.35 -12.79 26.77
C ALA A 397 28.80 -13.86 25.76
N ALA A 398 29.80 -14.66 26.15
CA ALA A 398 30.23 -15.83 25.41
C ALA A 398 29.22 -16.96 25.63
N VAL A 399 28.28 -17.15 24.70
CA VAL A 399 27.33 -18.27 24.74
C VAL A 399 27.86 -19.42 23.87
N PRO A 400 27.85 -20.68 24.33
CA PRO A 400 28.35 -21.82 23.55
C PRO A 400 27.59 -22.12 22.25
N ASP A 401 26.34 -21.65 22.11
CA ASP A 401 25.41 -22.04 21.04
C ASP A 401 25.40 -21.13 19.80
N TRP A 402 26.32 -20.15 19.69
CA TRP A 402 26.48 -19.41 18.44
C TRP A 402 27.19 -20.29 17.42
N PRO A 403 26.61 -20.58 16.24
CA PRO A 403 27.28 -21.38 15.22
C PRO A 403 28.65 -20.74 14.87
N ALA A 404 29.68 -21.59 14.71
CA ALA A 404 31.05 -21.15 14.53
C ALA A 404 31.24 -20.40 13.21
N ALA A 405 32.07 -19.36 13.27
CA ALA A 405 32.24 -18.29 12.30
C ALA A 405 33.24 -18.61 11.17
N ASP A 406 33.06 -19.73 10.47
CA ASP A 406 33.92 -20.14 9.36
C ASP A 406 33.18 -20.16 8.01
N ALA A 407 32.38 -19.13 7.73
CA ALA A 407 31.88 -18.84 6.38
C ALA A 407 32.27 -17.40 5.99
N PRO A 408 32.78 -17.15 4.78
CA PRO A 408 33.09 -15.80 4.33
C PRO A 408 31.82 -14.94 4.33
N ALA A 409 31.94 -13.67 4.72
CA ALA A 409 30.84 -12.69 4.76
C ALA A 409 29.95 -12.84 3.50
N ALA A 410 28.67 -13.16 3.70
CA ALA A 410 27.77 -13.52 2.61
C ALA A 410 27.71 -12.40 1.56
N GLU A 411 28.03 -12.75 0.32
CA GLU A 411 27.81 -11.90 -0.84
C GLU A 411 26.31 -11.60 -0.96
N ILE A 412 25.94 -10.32 -1.10
CA ILE A 412 24.56 -9.89 -1.36
C ILE A 412 24.01 -10.68 -2.55
N GLY A 413 22.89 -11.40 -2.36
CA GLY A 413 22.34 -12.34 -3.31
C GLY A 413 21.46 -11.69 -4.38
N ALA A 414 21.14 -12.44 -5.43
CA ALA A 414 20.27 -11.97 -6.53
C ALA A 414 18.86 -11.57 -6.04
N ILE A 415 18.33 -12.22 -5.01
CA ILE A 415 17.01 -11.90 -4.45
C ILE A 415 16.99 -10.55 -3.71
N ASP A 416 18.08 -10.21 -3.01
CA ASP A 416 18.20 -8.93 -2.29
C ASP A 416 18.24 -7.75 -3.27
N TYR A 417 18.94 -7.93 -4.41
CA TYR A 417 18.95 -6.93 -5.48
C TYR A 417 17.61 -6.81 -6.20
N LEU A 418 16.85 -7.90 -6.35
CA LEU A 418 15.52 -7.82 -6.94
C LEU A 418 14.57 -7.03 -6.03
N GLN A 419 14.63 -7.27 -4.72
CA GLN A 419 13.87 -6.49 -3.75
C GLN A 419 14.28 -5.02 -3.77
N ALA A 420 15.58 -4.73 -3.81
CA ALA A 420 16.09 -3.37 -3.93
C ALA A 420 15.64 -2.69 -5.24
N ALA A 421 15.58 -3.42 -6.35
CA ALA A 421 15.12 -2.90 -7.63
C ALA A 421 13.63 -2.51 -7.59
N LEU A 422 12.79 -3.35 -6.98
CA LEU A 422 11.36 -3.08 -6.81
C LEU A 422 11.11 -1.90 -5.85
N ILE A 423 11.89 -1.78 -4.78
CA ILE A 423 11.82 -0.63 -3.85
C ILE A 423 12.22 0.65 -4.58
N SER A 424 13.35 0.66 -5.30
CA SER A 424 13.79 1.82 -6.06
C SER A 424 12.80 2.22 -7.16
N LEU A 425 12.13 1.24 -7.80
CA LEU A 425 11.05 1.53 -8.75
C LEU A 425 9.85 2.19 -8.04
N ALA A 426 9.45 1.66 -6.88
CA ALA A 426 8.38 2.25 -6.07
C ALA A 426 8.72 3.67 -5.60
N ASP A 427 10.00 3.95 -5.36
CA ASP A 427 10.55 5.27 -5.02
C ASP A 427 10.67 6.23 -6.21
N GLY A 428 10.37 5.76 -7.43
CA GLY A 428 10.48 6.54 -8.67
C GLY A 428 11.93 6.77 -9.14
N ASP A 429 12.91 6.16 -8.47
CA ASP A 429 14.31 6.21 -8.86
C ASP A 429 14.59 5.15 -9.95
N LEU A 430 14.24 5.49 -11.19
CA LEU A 430 14.42 4.62 -12.35
C LEU A 430 15.90 4.28 -12.61
N ALA A 431 16.84 5.10 -12.13
CA ALA A 431 18.27 4.86 -12.30
C ALA A 431 18.77 3.82 -11.30
N ALA A 432 18.40 3.94 -10.01
CA ALA A 432 18.72 2.95 -8.99
C ALA A 432 18.01 1.61 -9.26
N ALA A 433 16.73 1.64 -9.63
CA ALA A 433 15.97 0.43 -9.98
C ALA A 433 16.65 -0.37 -11.10
N ARG A 434 17.19 0.33 -12.10
CA ARG A 434 17.93 -0.25 -13.21
C ARG A 434 19.26 -0.87 -12.78
N VAL A 435 20.04 -0.14 -11.98
CA VAL A 435 21.32 -0.65 -11.45
C VAL A 435 21.07 -1.95 -10.67
N HIS A 436 20.06 -1.96 -9.81
CA HIS A 436 19.69 -3.13 -9.03
C HIS A 436 19.20 -4.28 -9.92
N ALA A 437 18.32 -4.03 -10.90
CA ALA A 437 17.87 -5.06 -11.84
C ALA A 437 19.03 -5.67 -12.64
N ASP A 438 19.98 -4.87 -13.12
CA ASP A 438 21.17 -5.36 -13.81
C ASP A 438 22.10 -6.16 -12.88
N GLU A 439 22.09 -5.88 -11.58
CA GLU A 439 22.85 -6.59 -10.57
C GLU A 439 22.26 -7.99 -10.28
N VAL A 440 20.93 -8.13 -10.34
CA VAL A 440 20.24 -9.43 -10.33
C VAL A 440 20.67 -10.27 -11.52
N LEU A 441 20.70 -9.67 -12.72
CA LEU A 441 21.00 -10.39 -13.97
C LEU A 441 22.46 -10.81 -14.11
N ARG A 442 23.37 -10.11 -13.40
CA ARG A 442 24.81 -10.42 -13.32
C ARG A 442 25.13 -11.54 -12.34
N ARG A 443 24.22 -11.89 -11.43
CA ARG A 443 24.39 -12.99 -10.47
C ARG A 443 23.68 -14.25 -10.94
N ASP A 444 24.21 -15.39 -10.51
CA ASP A 444 23.49 -16.65 -10.62
C ASP A 444 22.39 -16.65 -9.55
N ALA A 445 21.13 -16.58 -10.02
CA ALA A 445 19.97 -16.77 -9.17
C ALA A 445 19.66 -18.26 -9.10
N GLU A 446 19.54 -18.82 -7.89
CA GLU A 446 19.12 -20.21 -7.70
C GLU A 446 17.70 -20.47 -8.24
N ASP A 447 16.82 -19.46 -8.15
CA ASP A 447 15.48 -19.51 -8.74
C ASP A 447 15.46 -18.77 -10.10
N PRO A 448 15.25 -19.47 -11.23
CA PRO A 448 15.14 -18.85 -12.55
C PRO A 448 13.97 -17.85 -12.67
N ARG A 449 12.97 -17.89 -11.77
CA ARG A 449 11.91 -16.88 -11.71
C ARG A 449 12.44 -15.50 -11.33
N ILE A 450 13.45 -15.42 -10.45
CA ILE A 450 14.08 -14.15 -10.04
C ILE A 450 14.70 -13.47 -11.26
N ARG A 451 15.34 -14.27 -12.13
CA ARG A 451 15.90 -13.77 -13.39
C ARG A 451 14.80 -13.29 -14.34
N ALA A 452 13.73 -14.05 -14.51
CA ALA A 452 12.58 -13.66 -15.34
C ALA A 452 11.94 -12.34 -14.87
N GLN A 453 11.77 -12.18 -13.55
CA GLN A 453 11.25 -10.96 -12.93
C GLN A 453 12.19 -9.76 -13.15
N ALA A 454 13.50 -9.94 -13.00
CA ALA A 454 14.46 -8.87 -13.25
C ALA A 454 14.52 -8.45 -14.73
N VAL A 455 14.40 -9.39 -15.67
CA VAL A 455 14.31 -9.08 -17.11
C VAL A 455 13.03 -8.28 -17.41
N MET A 456 11.89 -8.69 -16.85
CA MET A 456 10.62 -7.99 -17.01
C MET A 456 10.69 -6.57 -16.44
N LEU A 457 11.21 -6.41 -15.23
CA LEU A 457 11.42 -5.10 -14.58
C LEU A 457 12.34 -4.20 -15.40
N ARG A 458 13.41 -4.73 -15.99
CA ARG A 458 14.30 -3.96 -16.85
C ARG A 458 13.59 -3.51 -18.14
N ALA A 459 12.71 -4.34 -18.70
CA ALA A 459 11.90 -3.99 -19.86
C ALA A 459 10.91 -2.86 -19.54
N ASP A 460 10.23 -2.92 -18.38
CA ASP A 460 9.36 -1.85 -17.89
C ASP A 460 10.13 -0.52 -17.76
N LEU A 461 11.34 -0.57 -17.22
CA LEU A 461 12.22 0.60 -17.09
C LEU A 461 12.69 1.15 -18.44
N ASP A 462 12.92 0.29 -19.44
CA ASP A 462 13.28 0.69 -20.80
C ASP A 462 12.09 1.37 -21.48
N GLU A 463 10.90 0.84 -21.30
CA GLU A 463 9.66 1.45 -21.80
C GLU A 463 9.45 2.83 -21.21
N ALA A 464 9.55 2.98 -19.88
CA ALA A 464 9.39 4.25 -19.18
C ALA A 464 10.37 5.33 -19.68
N GLN A 465 11.54 4.92 -20.19
CA GLN A 465 12.56 5.80 -20.74
C GLN A 465 12.45 5.98 -22.26
N GLY A 466 11.40 5.46 -22.89
CA GLY A 466 11.16 5.56 -24.33
C GLY A 466 12.07 4.67 -25.19
N ARG A 467 12.75 3.69 -24.60
CA ARG A 467 13.66 2.76 -25.30
C ARG A 467 12.89 1.56 -25.86
N ILE A 468 12.05 1.82 -26.85
CA ILE A 468 11.05 0.89 -27.41
C ILE A 468 11.67 -0.45 -27.83
N GLU A 469 12.79 -0.45 -28.57
CA GLU A 469 13.40 -1.69 -29.07
C GLU A 469 13.99 -2.56 -27.96
N GLN A 470 14.46 -1.93 -26.88
CA GLN A 470 15.05 -2.62 -25.73
C GLN A 470 13.96 -3.22 -24.85
N ALA A 471 12.90 -2.44 -24.60
CA ALA A 471 11.71 -2.90 -23.90
C ALA A 471 11.03 -4.08 -24.62
N GLU A 472 10.82 -4.00 -25.94
CA GLU A 472 10.27 -5.10 -26.73
C GLU A 472 11.09 -6.38 -26.58
N ARG A 473 12.42 -6.28 -26.70
CA ARG A 473 13.32 -7.43 -26.53
C ARG A 473 13.23 -8.00 -25.12
N GLY A 474 13.25 -7.14 -24.10
CA GLY A 474 13.16 -7.54 -22.70
C GLY A 474 11.85 -8.26 -22.38
N TYR A 475 10.71 -7.76 -22.85
CA TYR A 475 9.42 -8.42 -22.65
C TYR A 475 9.35 -9.80 -23.31
N ARG A 476 9.88 -9.96 -24.54
CA ARG A 476 9.92 -11.28 -25.19
C ARG A 476 10.90 -12.24 -24.50
N GLU A 477 12.03 -11.75 -24.03
CA GLU A 477 12.97 -12.54 -23.22
C GLU A 477 12.31 -13.01 -21.92
N ALA A 478 11.62 -12.13 -21.20
CA ALA A 478 10.86 -12.48 -20.00
C ALA A 478 9.78 -13.53 -20.30
N ALA A 479 9.03 -13.37 -21.40
CA ALA A 479 8.00 -14.33 -21.81
C ALA A 479 8.59 -15.73 -22.06
N GLN A 480 9.74 -15.82 -22.75
CA GLN A 480 10.45 -17.09 -22.99
C GLN A 480 10.94 -17.72 -21.68
N LEU A 481 11.46 -16.92 -20.75
CA LEU A 481 11.86 -17.41 -19.44
C LEU A 481 10.67 -17.97 -18.67
N TYR A 482 9.52 -17.28 -18.64
CA TYR A 482 8.32 -17.78 -17.98
C TYR A 482 7.74 -19.04 -18.64
N GLU A 483 7.83 -19.16 -19.97
CA GLU A 483 7.44 -20.38 -20.69
C GLU A 483 8.29 -21.59 -20.31
N SER A 484 9.59 -21.38 -20.08
CA SER A 484 10.47 -22.44 -19.58
C SER A 484 10.14 -22.87 -18.15
N LEU A 485 9.38 -22.07 -17.40
CA LEU A 485 9.00 -22.26 -15.99
C LEU A 485 7.53 -22.69 -15.79
N PRO A 486 6.96 -23.36 -16.80
CA PRO A 486 5.52 -23.53 -17.01
C PRO A 486 4.57 -22.43 -16.50
N ASP A 487 4.99 -21.16 -16.50
CA ASP A 487 4.19 -20.05 -15.99
C ASP A 487 3.49 -19.32 -17.15
N ALA A 488 2.37 -19.90 -17.59
CA ALA A 488 1.59 -19.38 -18.72
C ALA A 488 1.01 -17.98 -18.42
N GLU A 489 0.69 -17.68 -17.16
CA GLU A 489 0.11 -16.40 -16.77
C GLU A 489 1.14 -15.27 -16.88
N SER A 490 2.32 -15.44 -16.27
CA SER A 490 3.40 -14.44 -16.35
C SER A 490 3.95 -14.28 -17.77
N SER A 491 4.05 -15.38 -18.53
CA SER A 491 4.36 -15.33 -19.97
C SER A 491 3.32 -14.50 -20.74
N GLY A 492 2.03 -14.75 -20.49
CA GLY A 492 0.93 -14.00 -21.09
C GLY A 492 0.99 -12.51 -20.77
N ARG A 493 1.31 -12.14 -19.52
CA ARG A 493 1.44 -10.74 -19.08
C ARG A 493 2.61 -10.04 -19.78
N ALA A 494 3.76 -10.70 -19.90
CA ALA A 494 4.92 -10.15 -20.62
C ALA A 494 4.62 -9.94 -22.12
N LEU A 495 3.93 -10.88 -22.77
CA LEU A 495 3.49 -10.73 -24.17
C LEU A 495 2.45 -9.61 -24.32
N ALA A 496 1.53 -9.45 -23.36
CA ALA A 496 0.57 -8.34 -23.37
C ALA A 496 1.27 -6.98 -23.27
N ALA A 497 2.30 -6.86 -22.42
CA ALA A 497 3.10 -5.65 -22.31
C ALA A 497 3.84 -5.32 -23.62
N ALA A 498 4.49 -6.31 -24.24
CA ALA A 498 5.11 -6.16 -25.56
C ALA A 498 4.11 -5.71 -26.63
N GLY A 499 2.94 -6.36 -26.69
CA GLY A 499 1.89 -6.05 -27.64
C GLY A 499 1.36 -4.62 -27.51
N ARG A 500 1.16 -4.13 -26.27
CA ARG A 500 0.75 -2.75 -26.01
C ARG A 500 1.81 -1.71 -26.36
N LEU A 501 3.07 -2.01 -26.07
CA LEU A 501 4.19 -1.17 -26.47
C LEU A 501 4.21 -1.01 -28.00
N LEU A 502 4.08 -2.12 -28.73
CA LEU A 502 4.06 -2.14 -30.19
C LEU A 502 2.83 -1.43 -30.77
N LEU A 503 1.68 -1.56 -30.12
CA LEU A 503 0.46 -0.85 -30.49
C LEU A 503 0.65 0.68 -30.43
N ARG A 504 1.23 1.20 -29.33
CA ARG A 504 1.57 2.61 -29.18
C ARG A 504 2.65 3.08 -30.16
N ALA A 505 3.60 2.21 -30.48
CA ALA A 505 4.64 2.47 -31.48
C ALA A 505 4.12 2.39 -32.94
N GLY A 506 2.85 2.02 -33.16
CA GLY A 506 2.27 1.86 -34.50
C GLY A 506 2.74 0.61 -35.26
N ARG A 507 3.40 -0.34 -34.59
CA ARG A 507 3.88 -1.60 -35.18
C ARG A 507 2.80 -2.68 -35.09
N LEU A 508 1.72 -2.45 -35.84
CA LEU A 508 0.44 -3.15 -35.69
C LEU A 508 0.49 -4.65 -35.95
N GLY A 509 1.30 -5.12 -36.92
CA GLY A 509 1.42 -6.55 -37.22
C GLY A 509 1.94 -7.35 -36.03
N SER A 510 3.10 -6.96 -35.50
CA SER A 510 3.70 -7.59 -34.32
C SER A 510 2.84 -7.38 -33.06
N ALA A 511 2.16 -6.24 -32.93
CA ALA A 511 1.23 -6.01 -31.82
C ALA A 511 0.08 -7.04 -31.82
N VAL A 512 -0.50 -7.35 -32.98
CA VAL A 512 -1.54 -8.38 -33.11
C VAL A 512 -0.99 -9.75 -32.74
N GLU A 513 0.19 -10.13 -33.21
CA GLU A 513 0.80 -11.43 -32.91
C GLU A 513 1.05 -11.63 -31.41
N ASP A 514 1.66 -10.65 -30.75
CA ASP A 514 1.97 -10.70 -29.31
C ASP A 514 0.68 -10.68 -28.47
N LEU A 515 -0.32 -9.86 -28.83
CA LEU A 515 -1.61 -9.80 -28.12
C LEU A 515 -2.49 -11.03 -28.35
N GLN A 516 -2.45 -11.65 -29.54
CA GLN A 516 -3.11 -12.94 -29.78
C GLN A 516 -2.51 -14.02 -28.89
N SER A 517 -1.18 -14.08 -28.84
CA SER A 517 -0.46 -15.02 -27.97
C SER A 517 -0.75 -14.78 -26.50
N ALA A 518 -0.85 -13.51 -26.06
CA ALA A 518 -1.26 -13.15 -24.71
C ALA A 518 -2.71 -13.57 -24.42
N SER A 519 -3.65 -13.31 -25.34
CA SER A 519 -5.08 -13.63 -25.18
C SER A 519 -5.33 -15.14 -25.01
N ALA A 520 -4.51 -15.98 -25.67
CA ALA A 520 -4.59 -17.43 -25.53
C ALA A 520 -4.14 -17.93 -24.15
N ARG A 521 -3.23 -17.19 -23.50
CA ARG A 521 -2.71 -17.49 -22.14
C ARG A 521 -3.55 -16.84 -21.04
N LEU A 522 -4.17 -15.69 -21.33
CA LEU A 522 -4.97 -14.88 -20.42
C LEU A 522 -6.41 -14.69 -20.95
N PRO A 523 -7.20 -15.76 -21.10
CA PRO A 523 -8.55 -15.66 -21.67
C PRO A 523 -9.55 -14.91 -20.77
N ALA A 524 -9.28 -14.84 -19.47
CA ALA A 524 -10.13 -14.16 -18.49
C ALA A 524 -9.83 -12.66 -18.33
N GLU A 525 -8.67 -12.20 -18.80
CA GLU A 525 -8.24 -10.80 -18.67
C GLU A 525 -8.87 -9.96 -19.79
N LEU A 526 -9.92 -9.21 -19.44
CA LEU A 526 -10.71 -8.43 -20.41
C LEU A 526 -9.86 -7.35 -21.09
N ASP A 527 -8.87 -6.79 -20.40
CA ASP A 527 -7.98 -5.76 -20.96
C ASP A 527 -7.15 -6.27 -22.12
N VAL A 528 -6.63 -7.50 -22.02
CA VAL A 528 -5.87 -8.13 -23.09
C VAL A 528 -6.76 -8.32 -24.32
N GLN A 529 -8.04 -8.65 -24.12
CA GLN A 529 -9.02 -8.77 -25.21
C GLN A 529 -9.32 -7.41 -25.86
N ILE A 530 -9.44 -6.34 -25.06
CA ILE A 530 -9.67 -4.97 -25.53
C ILE A 530 -8.45 -4.45 -26.30
N ASP A 531 -7.23 -4.73 -25.82
CA ASP A 531 -5.98 -4.41 -26.50
C ASP A 531 -5.88 -5.13 -27.85
N LEU A 532 -6.19 -6.43 -27.88
CA LEU A 532 -6.21 -7.22 -29.11
C LEU A 532 -7.25 -6.66 -30.11
N ALA A 533 -8.45 -6.33 -29.64
CA ALA A 533 -9.48 -5.73 -30.48
C ALA A 533 -9.02 -4.39 -31.08
N ARG A 534 -8.33 -3.55 -30.30
CA ARG A 534 -7.72 -2.30 -30.78
C ARG A 534 -6.64 -2.55 -31.83
N ALA A 535 -5.73 -3.50 -31.59
CA ALA A 535 -4.68 -3.85 -32.55
C ALA A 535 -5.25 -4.38 -33.89
N LEU A 536 -6.29 -5.22 -33.82
CA LEU A 536 -7.02 -5.69 -35.00
C LEU A 536 -7.74 -4.55 -35.73
N TRP A 537 -8.38 -3.63 -35.01
CA TRP A 537 -9.03 -2.48 -35.61
C TRP A 537 -8.01 -1.59 -36.33
N TYR A 538 -6.90 -1.25 -35.66
CA TYR A 538 -5.88 -0.36 -36.22
C TYR A 538 -5.16 -0.99 -37.41
N SER A 539 -5.01 -2.32 -37.43
CA SER A 539 -4.48 -3.06 -38.61
C SER A 539 -5.49 -3.21 -39.76
N GLY A 540 -6.72 -2.72 -39.60
CA GLY A 540 -7.77 -2.74 -40.63
C GLY A 540 -8.69 -3.96 -40.58
N GLN A 541 -8.48 -4.90 -39.66
CA GLN A 541 -9.30 -6.11 -39.44
C GLN A 541 -10.57 -5.79 -38.63
N ARG A 542 -11.37 -4.88 -39.16
CA ARG A 542 -12.56 -4.27 -38.50
C ARG A 542 -13.59 -5.30 -38.02
N TRP A 543 -13.86 -6.34 -38.79
CA TRP A 543 -14.85 -7.35 -38.40
C TRP A 543 -14.38 -8.22 -37.22
N ALA A 544 -13.11 -8.60 -37.20
CA ALA A 544 -12.53 -9.36 -36.10
C ALA A 544 -12.52 -8.53 -34.81
N ALA A 545 -12.14 -7.25 -34.90
CA ALA A 545 -12.19 -6.33 -33.77
C ALA A 545 -13.61 -6.18 -33.19
N ALA A 546 -14.62 -5.98 -34.05
CA ALA A 546 -16.01 -5.85 -33.63
C ALA A 546 -16.54 -7.11 -32.90
N ALA A 547 -16.12 -8.30 -33.35
CA ALA A 547 -16.47 -9.55 -32.69
C ALA A 547 -15.88 -9.62 -31.27
N ILE A 548 -14.58 -9.31 -31.11
CA ILE A 548 -13.93 -9.35 -29.79
C ILE A 548 -14.54 -8.33 -28.84
N PHE A 549 -14.75 -7.08 -29.27
CA PHE A 549 -15.44 -6.09 -28.42
C PHE A 549 -16.84 -6.57 -28.00
N SER A 550 -17.57 -7.24 -28.89
CA SER A 550 -18.89 -7.78 -28.56
C SER A 550 -18.82 -8.92 -27.55
N THR A 551 -17.81 -9.78 -27.64
CA THR A 551 -17.55 -10.81 -26.63
C THR A 551 -17.24 -10.18 -25.27
N VAL A 552 -16.36 -9.18 -25.21
CA VAL A 552 -16.06 -8.46 -23.96
C VAL A 552 -17.32 -7.87 -23.36
N LEU A 553 -18.15 -7.19 -24.15
CA LEU A 553 -19.40 -6.56 -23.69
C LEU A 553 -20.52 -7.55 -23.36
N THR A 554 -20.40 -8.81 -23.80
CA THR A 554 -21.29 -9.89 -23.36
C THR A 554 -20.94 -10.32 -21.93
N ILE A 555 -19.64 -10.31 -21.59
CA ILE A 555 -19.12 -10.68 -20.26
C ILE A 555 -19.28 -9.51 -19.28
N ALA A 556 -18.84 -8.31 -19.67
CA ALA A 556 -18.86 -7.09 -18.87
C ALA A 556 -19.57 -5.95 -19.65
N PRO A 557 -20.90 -5.82 -19.55
CA PRO A 557 -21.68 -4.87 -20.35
C PRO A 557 -21.41 -3.38 -20.06
N LEU A 558 -20.72 -3.08 -18.97
CA LEU A 558 -20.46 -1.71 -18.49
C LEU A 558 -18.99 -1.31 -18.62
N THR A 559 -18.19 -2.01 -19.43
CA THR A 559 -16.79 -1.64 -19.69
C THR A 559 -16.70 -0.47 -20.69
N PRO A 560 -16.36 0.77 -20.26
CA PRO A 560 -16.38 1.95 -21.13
C PRO A 560 -15.40 1.87 -22.30
N ALA A 561 -14.22 1.26 -22.11
CA ALA A 561 -13.23 1.11 -23.19
C ALA A 561 -13.74 0.21 -24.34
N ALA A 562 -14.45 -0.88 -24.01
CA ALA A 562 -15.04 -1.77 -25.00
C ALA A 562 -16.28 -1.14 -25.67
N LEU A 563 -17.11 -0.41 -24.92
CA LEU A 563 -18.24 0.36 -25.45
C LEU A 563 -17.75 1.44 -26.43
N ALA A 564 -16.75 2.22 -26.05
CA ALA A 564 -16.15 3.24 -26.89
C ALA A 564 -15.51 2.64 -28.14
N GLY A 565 -14.70 1.59 -27.99
CA GLY A 565 -14.05 0.90 -29.12
C GLY A 565 -15.08 0.35 -30.11
N ARG A 566 -16.13 -0.34 -29.63
CA ARG A 566 -17.20 -0.86 -30.50
C ARG A 566 -18.03 0.24 -31.13
N GLY A 567 -18.41 1.26 -30.36
CA GLY A 567 -19.20 2.38 -30.83
C GLY A 567 -18.49 3.15 -31.95
N GLN A 568 -17.22 3.52 -31.75
CA GLN A 568 -16.42 4.19 -32.78
C GLN A 568 -16.29 3.34 -34.05
N LEU A 569 -16.03 2.04 -33.90
CA LEU A 569 -15.94 1.10 -35.01
C LEU A 569 -17.27 0.95 -35.77
N ARG A 570 -18.40 0.94 -35.07
CA ARG A 570 -19.74 0.90 -35.68
C ARG A 570 -20.03 2.15 -36.53
N VAL A 571 -19.59 3.34 -36.09
CA VAL A 571 -19.66 4.57 -36.93
C VAL A 571 -18.84 4.42 -38.22
N GLU A 572 -17.67 3.77 -38.16
CA GLU A 572 -16.85 3.49 -39.35
C GLU A 572 -17.50 2.45 -40.29
N LEU A 573 -18.34 1.57 -39.74
CA LEU A 573 -19.08 0.55 -40.49
C LEU A 573 -20.45 1.04 -40.99
N GLY A 574 -20.91 2.22 -40.55
CA GLY A 574 -22.19 2.83 -40.93
C GLY A 574 -23.40 2.38 -40.10
N ASP A 575 -23.19 1.72 -38.97
CA ASP A 575 -24.26 1.34 -38.02
C ASP A 575 -24.43 2.43 -36.96
N ASP A 576 -24.86 3.63 -37.39
CA ASP A 576 -24.86 4.83 -36.56
C ASP A 576 -25.85 4.74 -35.37
N ALA A 577 -26.95 4.00 -35.52
CA ALA A 577 -27.96 3.84 -34.46
C ALA A 577 -27.43 3.00 -33.29
N ALA A 578 -26.82 1.83 -33.58
CA ALA A 578 -26.21 1.01 -32.54
C ALA A 578 -24.92 1.63 -32.00
N ALA A 579 -24.18 2.36 -32.83
CA ALA A 579 -23.03 3.14 -32.39
C ALA A 579 -23.41 4.17 -31.34
N LEU A 580 -24.51 4.92 -31.57
CA LEU A 580 -24.93 5.97 -30.65
C LEU A 580 -25.27 5.43 -29.26
N ASP A 581 -25.92 4.26 -29.14
CA ASP A 581 -26.19 3.63 -27.84
C ASP A 581 -24.89 3.30 -27.08
N ASP A 582 -23.94 2.66 -27.75
CA ASP A 582 -22.65 2.31 -27.16
C ASP A 582 -21.87 3.57 -26.72
N LEU A 583 -21.83 4.59 -27.58
CA LEU A 583 -21.11 5.85 -27.33
C LEU A 583 -21.78 6.67 -26.22
N ASP A 584 -23.11 6.75 -26.20
CA ASP A 584 -23.87 7.40 -25.12
C ASP A 584 -23.59 6.71 -23.77
N ARG A 585 -23.51 5.38 -23.75
CA ARG A 585 -23.16 4.62 -22.53
C ARG A 585 -21.71 4.85 -22.12
N ALA A 586 -20.77 4.82 -23.07
CA ALA A 586 -19.36 5.07 -22.81
C ALA A 586 -19.14 6.48 -22.19
N VAL A 587 -19.72 7.51 -22.81
CA VAL A 587 -19.60 8.90 -22.33
C VAL A 587 -20.26 9.08 -20.97
N ARG A 588 -21.43 8.46 -20.72
CA ARG A 588 -22.10 8.52 -19.40
C ARG A 588 -21.29 7.89 -18.27
N LEU A 589 -20.57 6.80 -18.55
CA LEU A 589 -19.74 6.11 -17.56
C LEU A 589 -18.42 6.83 -17.31
N GLY A 590 -18.00 7.71 -18.24
CA GLY A 590 -16.73 8.43 -18.16
C GLY A 590 -15.51 7.49 -18.19
N PRO A 591 -14.31 8.01 -17.88
CA PRO A 591 -13.10 7.20 -17.75
C PRO A 591 -13.10 6.22 -16.56
N GLY A 592 -14.11 6.30 -15.66
CA GLY A 592 -14.14 5.63 -14.36
C GLY A 592 -15.43 4.84 -14.10
N GLY A 593 -15.94 4.11 -15.09
CA GLY A 593 -17.06 3.19 -14.90
C GLY A 593 -16.76 2.11 -13.82
N PRO A 594 -17.80 1.44 -13.28
CA PRO A 594 -17.70 0.58 -12.09
C PRO A 594 -16.75 -0.62 -12.21
N ASP A 595 -16.32 -0.98 -13.42
CA ASP A 595 -15.46 -2.14 -13.72
C ASP A 595 -14.10 -1.76 -14.35
N THR A 596 -13.71 -0.48 -14.39
CA THR A 596 -12.47 -0.04 -15.10
C THR A 596 -11.31 0.42 -14.21
N ALA A 597 -11.36 0.16 -12.91
CA ALA A 597 -10.32 0.58 -11.96
C ALA A 597 -8.91 0.03 -12.27
N ASP A 598 -8.80 -1.08 -13.01
CA ASP A 598 -7.51 -1.71 -13.37
C ASP A 598 -7.04 -1.43 -14.82
N THR A 599 -7.82 -0.70 -15.63
CA THR A 599 -7.65 -0.66 -17.10
C THR A 599 -7.05 0.67 -17.64
N ALA A 600 -6.74 1.61 -16.75
CA ALA A 600 -6.43 3.00 -17.10
C ALA A 600 -5.02 3.22 -17.67
N ASP A 601 -4.07 2.29 -17.48
CA ASP A 601 -2.68 2.45 -17.92
C ASP A 601 -2.41 1.97 -19.37
N LEU A 602 -3.44 1.46 -20.07
CA LEU A 602 -3.29 0.82 -21.39
C LEU A 602 -3.76 1.69 -22.56
N ALA A 603 -4.02 2.97 -22.31
CA ALA A 603 -4.21 3.96 -23.36
C ALA A 603 -3.07 4.98 -23.27
N GLY A 604 -2.44 5.29 -24.40
CA GLY A 604 -1.83 6.61 -24.57
C GLY A 604 -2.88 7.72 -24.25
N PRO A 605 -2.51 9.00 -24.28
CA PRO A 605 -3.10 10.11 -23.50
C PRO A 605 -4.59 10.46 -23.77
N ALA A 606 -5.51 9.51 -23.66
CA ALA A 606 -6.95 9.64 -23.84
C ALA A 606 -7.66 8.39 -23.26
N GLY A 607 -8.21 8.49 -22.04
CA GLY A 607 -9.07 7.46 -21.47
C GLY A 607 -10.28 7.18 -22.37
N ALA A 608 -10.49 5.91 -22.74
CA ALA A 608 -11.34 5.55 -23.87
C ALA A 608 -12.84 5.88 -23.72
N GLY A 609 -13.38 5.96 -22.50
CA GLY A 609 -14.82 6.19 -22.26
C GLY A 609 -15.34 7.59 -22.63
N ASP A 610 -14.56 8.64 -22.35
CA ASP A 610 -14.89 10.05 -22.64
C ASP A 610 -13.71 10.77 -23.31
N SER A 611 -13.15 10.14 -24.34
CA SER A 611 -12.11 10.79 -25.16
C SER A 611 -12.74 11.74 -26.19
N ALA A 612 -11.96 12.75 -26.61
CA ALA A 612 -12.30 13.61 -27.75
C ALA A 612 -12.68 12.77 -28.99
N GLU A 613 -12.00 11.65 -29.22
CA GLU A 613 -12.30 10.74 -30.33
C GLU A 613 -13.67 10.05 -30.20
N THR A 614 -14.03 9.59 -29.00
CA THR A 614 -15.34 8.99 -28.70
C THR A 614 -16.46 10.01 -28.90
N ARG A 615 -16.28 11.25 -28.41
CA ARG A 615 -17.23 12.35 -28.62
C ARG A 615 -17.33 12.78 -30.08
N ALA A 616 -16.22 12.81 -30.82
CA ALA A 616 -16.24 13.08 -32.26
C ALA A 616 -17.02 12.01 -33.04
N ALA A 617 -16.88 10.73 -32.66
CA ALA A 617 -17.63 9.65 -33.29
C ALA A 617 -19.13 9.76 -32.97
N ARG A 618 -19.45 10.13 -31.73
CA ARG A 618 -20.83 10.37 -31.29
C ARG A 618 -21.48 11.53 -32.05
N ALA A 619 -20.77 12.65 -32.20
CA ALA A 619 -21.23 13.79 -32.99
C ALA A 619 -21.50 13.39 -34.45
N LEU A 620 -20.62 12.59 -35.06
CA LEU A 620 -20.81 12.08 -36.42
C LEU A 620 -22.04 11.16 -36.55
N ALA A 621 -22.24 10.25 -35.60
CA ALA A 621 -23.42 9.39 -35.55
C ALA A 621 -24.72 10.21 -35.40
N LEU A 622 -24.74 11.20 -34.50
CA LEU A 622 -25.86 12.12 -34.33
C LEU A 622 -26.19 12.87 -35.62
N ALA A 623 -25.18 13.36 -36.34
CA ALA A 623 -25.37 14.11 -37.57
C ALA A 623 -25.97 13.23 -38.68
N ARG A 624 -25.47 12.01 -38.87
CA ARG A 624 -25.99 11.04 -39.85
C ARG A 624 -27.41 10.56 -39.53
N LEU A 625 -27.80 10.56 -38.25
CA LEU A 625 -29.17 10.29 -37.80
C LEU A 625 -30.10 11.52 -37.87
N GLY A 626 -29.65 12.64 -38.44
CA GLY A 626 -30.45 13.85 -38.64
C GLY A 626 -30.55 14.78 -37.42
N ARG A 627 -29.73 14.57 -36.38
CA ARG A 627 -29.68 15.42 -35.17
C ARG A 627 -28.59 16.50 -35.30
N SER A 628 -28.69 17.33 -36.34
CA SER A 628 -27.63 18.24 -36.77
C SER A 628 -27.29 19.34 -35.75
N ALA A 629 -28.26 19.86 -35.01
CA ALA A 629 -28.01 20.92 -34.02
C ALA A 629 -27.13 20.43 -32.86
N THR A 630 -27.44 19.26 -32.29
CA THR A 630 -26.63 18.66 -31.21
C THR A 630 -25.26 18.24 -31.71
N ALA A 631 -25.18 17.70 -32.93
CA ALA A 631 -23.92 17.31 -33.53
C ALA A 631 -22.97 18.51 -33.75
N ALA A 632 -23.50 19.66 -34.18
CA ALA A 632 -22.70 20.86 -34.38
C ALA A 632 -22.12 21.41 -33.06
N THR A 633 -22.92 21.44 -31.98
CA THR A 633 -22.45 21.88 -30.66
C THR A 633 -21.34 20.98 -30.13
N GLU A 634 -21.52 19.67 -30.22
CA GLU A 634 -20.53 18.69 -29.75
C GLU A 634 -19.26 18.73 -30.60
N THR A 635 -19.39 18.89 -31.92
CA THR A 635 -18.24 19.03 -32.83
C THR A 635 -17.39 20.25 -32.48
N SER A 636 -18.00 21.38 -32.15
CA SER A 636 -17.26 22.58 -31.73
C SER A 636 -16.46 22.31 -30.46
N ALA A 637 -17.09 21.74 -29.43
CA ALA A 637 -16.44 21.44 -28.16
C ALA A 637 -15.26 20.47 -28.31
N VAL A 638 -15.38 19.48 -29.19
CA VAL A 638 -14.34 18.47 -29.41
C VAL A 638 -13.16 19.01 -30.23
N LEU A 639 -13.41 19.92 -31.18
CA LEU A 639 -12.35 20.59 -31.92
C LEU A 639 -11.51 21.52 -31.03
N ASP A 640 -12.13 22.12 -30.01
CA ASP A 640 -11.41 22.93 -29.00
C ASP A 640 -10.54 22.04 -28.10
N ASP A 641 -11.00 20.83 -27.78
CA ASP A 641 -10.33 19.87 -26.89
C ASP A 641 -9.15 19.14 -27.59
N ALA A 642 -9.30 18.79 -28.86
CA ALA A 642 -8.28 18.05 -29.63
C ALA A 642 -8.09 18.60 -31.06
N PRO A 643 -7.53 19.82 -31.20
CA PRO A 643 -7.44 20.52 -32.49
C PRO A 643 -6.47 19.90 -33.50
N ASP A 644 -5.56 19.02 -33.06
CA ASP A 644 -4.54 18.33 -33.89
C ASP A 644 -4.72 16.79 -33.93
N SER A 645 -5.90 16.30 -33.57
CA SER A 645 -6.23 14.87 -33.71
C SER A 645 -6.80 14.58 -35.09
N GLY A 646 -6.10 13.74 -35.86
CA GLY A 646 -6.52 13.32 -37.20
C GLY A 646 -7.92 12.70 -37.20
N PRO A 647 -8.20 11.69 -36.35
CA PRO A 647 -9.52 11.08 -36.25
C PRO A 647 -10.63 12.07 -35.85
N VAL A 648 -10.35 13.01 -34.94
CA VAL A 648 -11.31 14.05 -34.53
C VAL A 648 -11.63 14.99 -35.70
N LEU A 649 -10.59 15.52 -36.36
CA LEU A 649 -10.74 16.43 -37.50
C LEU A 649 -11.50 15.75 -38.66
N TRP A 650 -11.20 14.49 -38.94
CA TRP A 650 -11.89 13.70 -39.95
C TRP A 650 -13.38 13.52 -39.63
N ARG A 651 -13.72 13.15 -38.38
CA ARG A 651 -15.11 12.96 -37.95
C ARG A 651 -15.88 14.28 -37.93
N ALA A 652 -15.25 15.37 -37.49
CA ALA A 652 -15.80 16.72 -37.55
C ALA A 652 -16.09 17.17 -38.98
N ALA A 653 -15.20 16.89 -39.94
CA ALA A 653 -15.45 17.15 -41.34
C ALA A 653 -16.68 16.36 -41.86
N GLY A 654 -16.84 15.11 -41.42
CA GLY A 654 -18.02 14.31 -41.72
C GLY A 654 -19.32 14.94 -41.22
N VAL A 655 -19.32 15.54 -40.03
CA VAL A 655 -20.47 16.30 -39.51
C VAL A 655 -20.78 17.50 -40.41
N LEU A 656 -19.77 18.28 -40.79
CA LEU A 656 -19.96 19.46 -41.66
C LEU A 656 -20.55 19.09 -43.03
N GLN A 657 -20.10 17.97 -43.62
CA GLN A 657 -20.67 17.45 -44.87
C GLN A 657 -22.16 17.10 -44.74
N THR A 658 -22.59 16.50 -43.62
CA THR A 658 -24.01 16.20 -43.41
C THR A 658 -24.88 17.45 -43.27
N ILE A 659 -24.27 18.60 -42.91
CA ILE A 659 -24.94 19.90 -42.76
C ILE A 659 -24.83 20.74 -44.05
N GLY A 660 -24.05 20.27 -45.05
CA GLY A 660 -23.87 20.95 -46.34
C GLY A 660 -22.77 22.01 -46.37
N ASP A 661 -21.87 22.03 -45.38
CA ASP A 661 -20.72 22.95 -45.34
C ASP A 661 -19.45 22.28 -45.89
N ASP A 662 -19.46 21.99 -47.20
CA ASP A 662 -18.38 21.27 -47.87
C ASP A 662 -17.05 22.04 -47.86
N SER A 663 -17.11 23.38 -47.81
CA SER A 663 -15.93 24.24 -47.80
C SER A 663 -15.11 24.07 -46.52
N ARG A 664 -15.74 24.13 -45.35
CA ARG A 664 -15.09 23.93 -44.06
C ARG A 664 -14.76 22.46 -43.81
N ALA A 665 -15.57 21.55 -44.37
CA ALA A 665 -15.23 20.13 -44.33
C ALA A 665 -13.92 19.82 -45.06
N ALA A 666 -13.68 20.42 -46.24
CA ALA A 666 -12.44 20.22 -46.99
C ALA A 666 -11.20 20.70 -46.21
N ASP A 667 -11.27 21.86 -45.56
CA ASP A 667 -10.20 22.39 -44.70
C ASP A 667 -9.87 21.42 -43.54
N LEU A 668 -10.90 20.91 -42.85
CA LEU A 668 -10.72 19.95 -41.77
C LEU A 668 -10.12 18.62 -42.26
N LEU A 669 -10.50 18.14 -43.45
CA LEU A 669 -9.93 16.92 -44.04
C LEU A 669 -8.46 17.09 -44.41
N GLU A 670 -8.06 18.24 -44.96
CA GLU A 670 -6.65 18.55 -45.25
C GLU A 670 -5.83 18.63 -43.97
N ARG A 671 -6.36 19.28 -42.93
CA ARG A 671 -5.74 19.30 -41.60
C ARG A 671 -5.63 17.89 -40.99
N ALA A 672 -6.67 17.06 -41.14
CA ALA A 672 -6.65 15.68 -40.65
C ALA A 672 -5.54 14.83 -41.29
N LEU A 673 -5.17 15.09 -42.56
CA LEU A 673 -4.06 14.40 -43.24
C LEU A 673 -2.68 14.80 -42.70
N GLN A 674 -2.57 16.01 -42.14
CA GLN A 674 -1.33 16.59 -41.60
C GLN A 674 -1.17 16.35 -40.09
N ALA A 675 -2.28 16.12 -39.39
CA ALA A 675 -2.36 15.87 -37.97
C ALA A 675 -1.49 14.69 -37.50
N ARG A 676 -0.89 14.84 -36.31
CA ARG A 676 0.01 13.83 -35.73
C ARG A 676 -0.43 13.34 -34.34
N ALA A 677 -1.46 13.93 -33.74
CA ALA A 677 -1.80 13.70 -32.33
C ALA A 677 -3.25 13.21 -32.10
N PRO A 678 -3.61 11.96 -32.44
CA PRO A 678 -2.85 11.00 -33.25
C PRO A 678 -3.09 11.18 -34.76
N ALA A 679 -2.22 10.58 -35.58
CA ALA A 679 -2.40 10.52 -37.03
C ALA A 679 -3.55 9.58 -37.42
N LEU A 680 -4.14 9.81 -38.60
CA LEU A 680 -5.14 8.90 -39.17
C LEU A 680 -4.57 7.50 -39.42
N LEU A 681 -5.39 6.48 -39.13
CA LEU A 681 -5.10 5.09 -39.51
C LEU A 681 -5.04 4.95 -41.04
N ALA A 682 -4.34 3.95 -41.54
CA ALA A 682 -4.13 3.77 -42.99
C ALA A 682 -5.47 3.73 -43.77
N HIS A 683 -6.45 2.98 -43.28
CA HIS A 683 -7.78 2.90 -43.90
C HIS A 683 -8.58 4.20 -43.78
N GLN A 684 -8.40 4.96 -42.69
CA GLN A 684 -9.03 6.26 -42.52
C GLN A 684 -8.42 7.29 -43.48
N ARG A 685 -7.09 7.28 -43.65
CA ARG A 685 -6.38 8.14 -44.61
C ARG A 685 -6.85 7.90 -46.04
N GLU A 686 -7.05 6.63 -46.42
CA GLU A 686 -7.62 6.27 -47.72
C GLU A 686 -9.06 6.77 -47.87
N GLN A 687 -9.88 6.73 -46.81
CA GLN A 687 -11.22 7.31 -46.81
C GLN A 687 -11.17 8.83 -47.00
N VAL A 688 -10.29 9.54 -46.27
CA VAL A 688 -10.11 10.99 -46.40
C VAL A 688 -9.69 11.38 -47.82
N HIS A 689 -8.72 10.65 -48.42
CA HIS A 689 -8.36 10.87 -49.82
C HIS A 689 -9.53 10.64 -50.79
N ARG A 690 -10.39 9.64 -50.53
CA ARG A 690 -11.61 9.43 -51.33
C ARG A 690 -12.62 10.56 -51.16
N MET A 691 -12.77 11.11 -49.96
CA MET A 691 -13.66 12.24 -49.67
C MET A 691 -13.18 13.51 -50.40
N LEU A 692 -11.88 13.82 -50.35
CA LEU A 692 -11.29 14.97 -51.04
C LEU A 692 -11.33 14.85 -52.59
N ARG A 693 -11.31 13.62 -53.12
CA ARG A 693 -11.42 13.35 -54.56
C ARG A 693 -12.85 13.45 -55.11
N ARG A 694 -13.85 13.67 -54.26
CA ARG A 694 -15.26 13.86 -54.67
C ARG A 694 -15.71 15.34 -54.58
N PRO A 695 -15.04 16.32 -55.21
CA PRO A 695 -15.63 17.64 -55.33
C PRO A 695 -16.71 17.60 -56.44
N GLY A 696 -17.98 17.68 -56.06
CA GLY A 696 -19.07 17.96 -57.02
C GLY A 696 -19.88 16.76 -57.51
N ALA A 697 -20.69 16.16 -56.63
CA ALA A 697 -21.89 15.44 -57.04
C ALA A 697 -23.16 16.10 -56.48
N MET A 698 -23.22 17.44 -56.50
CA MET A 698 -24.44 18.27 -56.57
C MET A 698 -24.03 19.67 -57.03
N ALA A 699 -23.89 19.82 -58.35
CA ALA A 699 -24.31 21.04 -59.03
C ALA A 699 -25.83 20.98 -59.21
#